data_AF-A0A9P0BW25-F1
#
_entry.id   AF-A0A9P0BW25-F1
#
_cell.length_a   1.000
_cell.length_b   1.000
_cell.length_c   1.000
_cell.angle_alpha   90.00
_cell.angle_beta   90.00
_cell.angle_gamma   90.00
#
_symmetry.space_group_name_H-M   'P 1'
#
loop_
_entity.id
_entity.type
_entity.pdbx_description
1 polymer ?
#
loop_
_entity_poly.entity_id
_entity_poly.type
_entity_poly.pdbx_seq_one_letter_code
_entity_poly.pdbx_strand_id
1 'polypeptide(L)'
;MDENTTKRKDYGRVSKKCSANISPQKLTLSGNFTQKHKLFDISAPLRRASMRQDILDMVARRTETRMEESKGYGDDNPMYEDPRDVIGEKPAKPPRKRPIQGVAVSSPRTSKEGKSLLKEQKRKLTKKYEQLITSLMDRCEENVVQLQEKDSQIAKLKEKLKSVLEYNKLFAEDNDQLRAQYDTLVKYAEECKKVIREERERNRELEVRNKELQEKVKQYELPDRDHEPSTAIPLVEVCMSCSSRQIILTQAREHNSRLQKDMQALKDVLYRLNVQLSRYQERLRSNMQAMAAEKGDVFKSGDKLETLDSLITNSMGYKETITDEAHSKYGHDEPPHTGRTVDLSGLLSAQAVAPLFDAYQENLLEKDNLILDYEKQFENMNKKSKEIVSENKTLSDKVKTLEDELVGLRQSYKKVVIEKETVDIEKATLTERAERAESKLKEVYELYEDKMAAMMRDYETVHREYFTVKSTLELAENKLAQQEALRARTVPADMHERRLDHCKRLLEELKHQYGMETDRKGEQVTKLQEQLKVLEDKCSKAGQENEAMKEELDKALKNVRLYRKAAVIFRQRLRSATARMTRVRTSARRSKHNSEPLRQAMQALDKIKHEIKAVKSRAYTSLEELERRIVEQERRAAHAHAEYRRELERASLALEHKEAIIRSLIDKVADVEEVRLSQTNTHRLQGIISDSSPDRSPLPEPARSGAGDLLAKPAKLVPGHAGYYQEREKRKTK
;
A
#
# COMPACT_ATOMS: atom_id res chain seq x y z
N MET A 1 -7.45 40.05 46.49
CA MET A 1 -7.27 39.03 45.41
C MET A 1 -7.81 39.71 44.20
N ASP A 2 -6.91 40.47 43.58
CA ASP A 2 -7.25 41.70 42.89
C ASP A 2 -7.46 41.43 41.42
N GLU A 3 -8.57 41.99 40.92
CA GLU A 3 -8.76 42.29 39.52
C GLU A 3 -7.66 43.24 39.04
N ASN A 4 -7.10 43.00 37.86
CA ASN A 4 -6.72 44.13 37.03
C ASN A 4 -6.81 43.83 35.54
N THR A 5 -7.79 44.51 34.95
CA THR A 5 -7.94 44.93 33.56
C THR A 5 -6.65 45.47 32.94
N THR A 6 -6.43 45.23 31.64
CA THR A 6 -5.84 46.22 30.69
C THR A 6 -5.93 45.71 29.25
N LYS A 7 -6.87 46.24 28.44
CA LYS A 7 -6.67 47.25 27.38
C LYS A 7 -5.70 46.84 26.25
N ARG A 8 -6.26 46.43 25.11
CA ARG A 8 -5.62 46.56 23.77
C ARG A 8 -5.49 48.05 23.43
N LYS A 9 -4.28 48.48 23.08
CA LYS A 9 -4.00 49.80 22.48
C LYS A 9 -3.77 49.62 20.97
N ASP A 10 -4.56 50.35 20.19
CA ASP A 10 -4.23 50.74 18.83
C ASP A 10 -3.19 51.87 18.83
N TYR A 11 -2.12 51.67 18.07
CA TYR A 11 -1.24 52.66 17.44
C TYR A 11 -0.73 51.95 16.18
N GLY A 12 -0.70 52.47 14.96
CA GLY A 12 -0.90 53.78 14.40
C GLY A 12 -0.27 53.71 13.00
N ARG A 13 -0.91 54.32 12.01
CA ARG A 13 -0.42 54.43 10.62
C ARG A 13 1.03 54.93 10.57
N VAL A 14 1.88 54.27 9.80
CA VAL A 14 2.97 54.95 9.07
C VAL A 14 2.96 54.45 7.62
N SER A 15 2.58 55.37 6.73
CA SER A 15 2.84 55.31 5.30
C SER A 15 4.34 55.45 5.06
N LYS A 16 4.97 54.51 4.36
CA LYS A 16 6.17 54.77 3.55
C LYS A 16 6.15 53.91 2.29
N LYS A 17 5.97 54.60 1.16
CA LYS A 17 6.38 54.17 -0.18
C LYS A 17 7.88 53.85 -0.19
N CYS A 18 8.29 53.04 -1.17
CA CYS A 18 9.65 52.68 -1.58
C CYS A 18 10.25 51.41 -0.97
N SER A 19 9.96 50.26 -1.62
CA SER A 19 10.98 49.36 -2.15
C SER A 19 10.31 48.35 -3.10
N ALA A 20 10.07 48.80 -4.32
CA ALA A 20 9.90 47.89 -5.45
C ALA A 20 11.27 47.30 -5.80
N ASN A 21 11.26 46.04 -6.24
CA ASN A 21 12.38 45.26 -6.78
C ASN A 21 13.20 44.52 -5.71
N ILE A 22 12.86 43.26 -5.47
CA ILE A 22 13.69 42.06 -5.72
C ILE A 22 12.99 40.85 -5.03
N SER A 23 12.82 39.77 -5.80
CA SER A 23 12.27 38.43 -5.49
C SER A 23 10.74 38.23 -5.64
N PRO A 24 10.28 37.23 -6.44
CA PRO A 24 8.88 36.83 -6.47
C PRO A 24 8.57 35.92 -5.27
N GLN A 25 7.46 36.20 -4.59
CA GLN A 25 6.91 35.39 -3.50
C GLN A 25 6.56 33.98 -3.97
N LYS A 26 7.05 32.96 -3.24
CA LYS A 26 6.61 31.56 -3.39
C LYS A 26 5.13 31.45 -2.99
N LEU A 27 4.30 31.02 -3.93
CA LEU A 27 2.88 30.71 -3.71
C LEU A 27 2.75 29.24 -3.26
N THR A 28 2.02 29.00 -2.17
CA THR A 28 1.66 27.65 -1.70
C THR A 28 0.21 27.31 -2.09
N LEU A 29 -0.08 26.01 -2.20
CA LEU A 29 -1.33 25.43 -2.71
C LEU A 29 -2.62 25.76 -1.93
N SER A 30 -2.54 26.47 -0.79
CA SER A 30 -3.70 26.80 0.05
C SER A 30 -4.17 28.27 -0.04
N GLY A 31 -3.63 29.07 -0.95
CA GLY A 31 -4.06 30.46 -1.16
C GLY A 31 -5.27 30.57 -2.09
N ASN A 32 -6.41 31.03 -1.56
CA ASN A 32 -7.68 31.25 -2.27
C ASN A 32 -7.52 31.95 -3.64
N PHE A 33 -7.81 31.22 -4.72
CA PHE A 33 -7.85 31.76 -6.09
C PHE A 33 -8.94 32.82 -6.22
N THR A 34 -8.55 34.08 -6.42
CA THR A 34 -9.47 35.13 -6.85
C THR A 34 -9.80 34.96 -8.34
N GLN A 35 -10.97 35.49 -8.73
CA GLN A 35 -11.63 35.32 -10.03
C GLN A 35 -10.81 35.77 -11.28
N LYS A 36 -9.62 36.33 -11.09
CA LYS A 36 -8.74 36.82 -12.17
C LYS A 36 -7.68 35.81 -12.65
N HIS A 37 -7.64 34.57 -12.14
CA HIS A 37 -6.66 33.55 -12.56
C HIS A 37 -7.28 32.29 -13.20
N LYS A 38 -8.53 32.35 -13.66
CA LYS A 38 -9.20 31.28 -14.44
C LYS A 38 -8.72 31.23 -15.90
N LEU A 39 -7.42 31.09 -16.17
CA LEU A 39 -6.91 30.88 -17.53
C LEU A 39 -6.30 29.49 -17.77
N PHE A 40 -6.23 28.64 -16.74
CA PHE A 40 -5.76 27.26 -16.86
C PHE A 40 -6.88 26.27 -16.52
N ASP A 41 -7.78 26.06 -17.48
CA ASP A 41 -8.69 24.91 -17.49
C ASP A 41 -8.23 23.93 -18.58
N ILE A 42 -7.69 22.77 -18.16
CA ILE A 42 -7.10 21.73 -19.02
C ILE A 42 -8.16 20.68 -19.42
N SER A 43 -9.41 20.84 -18.98
CA SER A 43 -10.45 19.81 -19.17
C SER A 43 -11.11 19.78 -20.56
N ALA A 44 -10.85 20.76 -21.44
CA ALA A 44 -11.47 20.83 -22.77
C ALA A 44 -10.66 20.05 -23.85
N PRO A 45 -11.22 19.02 -24.51
CA PRO A 45 -10.53 18.22 -25.54
C PRO A 45 -10.01 19.04 -26.74
N LEU A 46 -10.72 20.12 -27.08
CA LEU A 46 -10.38 20.99 -28.21
C LEU A 46 -9.08 21.80 -28.00
N ARG A 47 -8.71 22.13 -26.75
CA ARG A 47 -7.44 22.83 -26.45
C ARG A 47 -6.22 21.90 -26.43
N ARG A 48 -6.41 20.60 -26.21
CA ARG A 48 -5.32 19.60 -26.28
C ARG A 48 -4.79 19.40 -27.70
N ALA A 49 -5.69 19.47 -28.69
CA ALA A 49 -5.31 19.45 -30.10
C ALA A 49 -4.56 20.73 -30.50
N SER A 50 -5.05 21.89 -30.04
CA SER A 50 -4.39 23.20 -30.27
C SER A 50 -2.99 23.25 -29.67
N MET A 51 -2.79 22.84 -28.41
CA MET A 51 -1.45 22.84 -27.79
C MET A 51 -0.51 21.83 -28.45
N ARG A 52 -1.02 20.67 -28.90
CA ARG A 52 -0.20 19.72 -29.66
C ARG A 52 0.22 20.32 -30.99
N GLN A 53 -0.68 21.03 -31.67
CA GLN A 53 -0.36 21.74 -32.91
C GLN A 53 0.63 22.87 -32.66
N ASP A 54 0.48 23.67 -31.60
CA ASP A 54 1.39 24.75 -31.24
C ASP A 54 2.79 24.22 -30.86
N ILE A 55 2.87 23.09 -30.16
CA ILE A 55 4.15 22.43 -29.85
C ILE A 55 4.78 21.86 -31.11
N LEU A 56 4.01 21.26 -32.01
CA LEU A 56 4.50 20.76 -33.30
C LEU A 56 4.96 21.89 -34.20
N ASP A 57 4.24 23.01 -34.26
CA ASP A 57 4.62 24.21 -35.02
C ASP A 57 5.85 24.90 -34.42
N MET A 58 5.99 24.89 -33.09
CA MET A 58 7.18 25.43 -32.41
C MET A 58 8.40 24.53 -32.61
N VAL A 59 8.22 23.20 -32.63
CA VAL A 59 9.26 22.25 -32.98
C VAL A 59 9.62 22.39 -34.47
N ALA A 60 8.64 22.52 -35.36
CA ALA A 60 8.86 22.73 -36.80
C ALA A 60 9.65 24.03 -37.03
N ARG A 61 9.23 25.15 -36.45
CA ARG A 61 9.97 26.42 -36.53
C ARG A 61 11.37 26.34 -35.94
N ARG A 62 11.55 25.64 -34.81
CA ARG A 62 12.88 25.43 -34.20
C ARG A 62 13.77 24.52 -35.03
N THR A 63 13.18 23.61 -35.80
CA THR A 63 13.89 22.73 -36.74
C THR A 63 14.23 23.48 -38.02
N GLU A 64 13.33 24.35 -38.51
CA GLU A 64 13.56 25.26 -39.64
C GLU A 64 14.64 26.30 -39.32
N THR A 65 14.61 26.97 -38.16
CA THR A 65 15.67 27.91 -37.76
C THR A 65 17.02 27.22 -37.59
N ARG A 66 17.05 25.95 -37.17
CA ARG A 66 18.28 25.17 -37.04
C ARG A 66 18.79 24.64 -38.38
N MET A 67 17.91 24.51 -39.38
CA MET A 67 18.28 24.20 -40.77
C MET A 67 18.67 25.46 -41.56
N GLU A 68 18.14 26.63 -41.22
CA GLU A 68 18.55 27.93 -41.77
C GLU A 68 19.89 28.40 -41.20
N GLU A 69 20.16 28.18 -39.91
CA GLU A 69 21.49 28.38 -39.30
C GLU A 69 22.58 27.46 -39.92
N SER A 70 22.18 26.36 -40.57
CA SER A 70 23.08 25.46 -41.29
C SER A 70 23.29 25.81 -42.77
N LYS A 71 22.64 26.86 -43.29
CA LYS A 71 22.75 27.31 -44.70
C LYS A 71 23.63 28.55 -44.89
N GLY A 72 24.33 28.98 -43.85
CA GLY A 72 24.98 30.29 -43.81
C GLY A 72 26.50 30.31 -43.75
N TYR A 73 27.24 29.24 -44.11
CA TYR A 73 28.70 29.35 -44.34
C TYR A 73 29.15 28.34 -45.40
N GLY A 74 30.07 28.81 -46.24
CA GLY A 74 30.48 28.20 -47.49
C GLY A 74 31.04 26.78 -47.39
N ASP A 75 30.78 26.09 -48.48
CA ASP A 75 31.29 24.82 -48.95
C ASP A 75 32.83 24.76 -48.90
N ASP A 76 33.37 24.00 -47.95
CA ASP A 76 34.69 23.37 -48.01
C ASP A 76 34.75 22.26 -46.94
N ASN A 77 34.24 21.07 -47.28
CA ASN A 77 34.67 19.84 -46.61
C ASN A 77 34.83 18.71 -47.64
N PRO A 78 36.08 18.37 -48.03
CA PRO A 78 36.36 17.25 -48.92
C PRO A 78 36.64 16.01 -48.06
N MET A 79 35.65 15.14 -47.86
CA MET A 79 35.91 13.72 -47.59
C MET A 79 34.62 12.90 -47.49
N TYR A 80 34.04 12.55 -48.63
CA TYR A 80 33.41 11.24 -48.81
C TYR A 80 33.25 10.96 -50.31
N GLU A 81 34.31 10.43 -50.94
CA GLU A 81 34.19 9.83 -52.27
C GLU A 81 33.81 8.35 -52.11
N ASP A 82 32.70 7.98 -52.74
CA ASP A 82 32.21 6.61 -52.86
C ASP A 82 33.20 5.76 -53.68
N PRO A 83 33.80 4.68 -53.14
CA PRO A 83 34.82 3.88 -53.84
C PRO A 83 34.32 3.04 -55.04
N ARG A 84 33.17 3.35 -55.64
CA ARG A 84 32.59 2.58 -56.77
C ARG A 84 32.54 3.32 -58.11
N ASP A 85 32.93 4.58 -58.18
CA ASP A 85 32.87 5.38 -59.42
C ASP A 85 34.21 5.64 -60.12
N VAL A 86 35.28 4.91 -59.77
CA VAL A 86 36.57 4.97 -60.51
C VAL A 86 36.91 3.60 -61.11
N ILE A 87 36.03 3.12 -62.00
CA ILE A 87 36.38 2.05 -62.96
C ILE A 87 35.96 2.52 -64.35
N GLY A 88 36.90 3.07 -65.09
CA GLY A 88 36.69 3.36 -66.51
C GLY A 88 37.82 4.16 -67.13
N GLU A 89 38.89 3.49 -67.55
CA GLU A 89 39.46 3.66 -68.90
C GLU A 89 40.58 2.63 -69.16
N LYS A 90 40.47 1.94 -70.30
CA LYS A 90 41.50 1.03 -70.87
C LYS A 90 42.39 1.81 -71.88
N PRO A 91 43.34 1.18 -72.60
CA PRO A 91 44.77 1.21 -72.31
C PRO A 91 45.62 1.89 -73.41
N ALA A 92 46.79 2.43 -73.06
CA ALA A 92 47.81 2.80 -74.05
C ALA A 92 48.92 1.73 -74.14
N LYS A 93 49.21 1.31 -75.37
CA LYS A 93 50.17 0.26 -75.78
C LYS A 93 51.65 0.67 -75.58
N PRO A 94 52.61 -0.29 -75.58
CA PRO A 94 53.93 -0.15 -74.98
C PRO A 94 55.02 0.32 -75.97
N PRO A 95 56.17 0.79 -75.47
CA PRO A 95 57.42 0.67 -76.22
C PRO A 95 58.56 0.00 -75.43
N ARG A 96 59.04 -1.10 -76.03
CA ARG A 96 60.43 -1.55 -76.15
C ARG A 96 61.23 -1.96 -74.90
N LYS A 97 61.37 -3.30 -74.80
CA LYS A 97 62.49 -4.00 -74.16
C LYS A 97 63.84 -3.48 -74.69
N ARG A 98 64.77 -3.15 -73.79
CA ARG A 98 66.21 -3.28 -74.02
C ARG A 98 66.77 -4.32 -73.02
N PRO A 99 67.54 -5.31 -73.48
CA PRO A 99 68.16 -6.32 -72.62
C PRO A 99 69.52 -5.80 -72.10
N ILE A 100 70.20 -6.64 -71.29
CA ILE A 100 71.62 -6.55 -70.90
C ILE A 100 71.80 -5.69 -69.62
N GLN A 101 72.49 -6.10 -68.54
CA GLN A 101 73.58 -7.05 -68.36
C GLN A 101 73.58 -7.55 -66.91
N GLY A 102 73.88 -8.84 -66.70
CA GLY A 102 74.37 -9.30 -65.42
C GLY A 102 75.72 -8.66 -65.12
N VAL A 103 75.84 -8.04 -63.93
CA VAL A 103 77.13 -7.69 -63.35
C VAL A 103 77.29 -8.54 -62.10
N ALA A 104 78.18 -9.51 -62.25
CA ALA A 104 78.76 -10.28 -61.18
C ALA A 104 79.37 -9.36 -60.13
N VAL A 105 79.11 -9.62 -58.85
CA VAL A 105 80.00 -9.16 -57.79
C VAL A 105 80.75 -10.39 -57.28
N SER A 106 81.97 -10.45 -57.81
CA SER A 106 83.15 -11.18 -57.38
C SER A 106 83.14 -11.75 -55.96
N SER A 107 83.41 -13.05 -55.91
CA SER A 107 84.09 -13.75 -54.81
C SER A 107 85.36 -13.02 -54.38
N PRO A 108 85.67 -12.96 -53.06
CA PRO A 108 87.04 -12.94 -52.60
C PRO A 108 87.39 -14.28 -51.93
N ARG A 109 88.38 -14.96 -52.52
CA ARG A 109 89.10 -16.07 -51.91
C ARG A 109 89.89 -15.60 -50.69
N THR A 110 89.77 -16.41 -49.62
CA THR A 110 90.83 -16.83 -48.69
C THR A 110 91.81 -15.78 -48.15
N SER A 111 91.47 -15.20 -46.99
CA SER A 111 92.49 -14.85 -45.97
C SER A 111 91.98 -15.29 -44.59
N LYS A 112 92.90 -15.61 -43.66
CA LYS A 112 92.56 -16.00 -42.27
C LYS A 112 91.81 -14.88 -41.51
N GLU A 113 91.73 -13.65 -42.04
CA GLU A 113 90.94 -12.53 -41.50
C GLU A 113 89.49 -12.49 -42.04
N GLY A 114 89.22 -13.05 -43.23
CA GLY A 114 87.85 -13.10 -43.80
C GLY A 114 86.89 -13.98 -43.01
N LYS A 115 87.39 -15.03 -42.33
CA LYS A 115 86.59 -15.85 -41.40
C LYS A 115 86.23 -15.07 -40.12
N SER A 116 87.08 -14.14 -39.68
CA SER A 116 86.79 -13.27 -38.53
C SER A 116 85.68 -12.28 -38.87
N LEU A 117 85.77 -11.61 -40.03
CA LEU A 117 84.75 -10.68 -40.53
C LEU A 117 83.39 -11.34 -40.81
N LEU A 118 83.37 -12.56 -41.37
CA LEU A 118 82.13 -13.33 -41.55
C LEU A 118 81.54 -13.77 -40.21
N LYS A 119 82.37 -14.17 -39.24
CA LYS A 119 81.91 -14.56 -37.90
C LYS A 119 81.39 -13.34 -37.12
N GLU A 120 81.97 -12.17 -37.36
CA GLU A 120 81.51 -10.90 -36.77
C GLU A 120 80.25 -10.36 -37.45
N GLN A 121 80.13 -10.44 -38.77
CA GLN A 121 78.87 -10.15 -39.47
C GLN A 121 77.77 -11.11 -39.04
N LYS A 122 78.07 -12.41 -38.87
CA LYS A 122 77.12 -13.40 -38.37
C LYS A 122 76.71 -13.11 -36.92
N ARG A 123 77.65 -12.70 -36.05
CA ARG A 123 77.36 -12.23 -34.67
C ARG A 123 76.52 -10.96 -34.63
N LYS A 124 76.80 -9.98 -35.51
CA LYS A 124 75.99 -8.74 -35.63
C LYS A 124 74.59 -9.04 -36.15
N LEU A 125 74.46 -10.01 -37.05
CA LEU A 125 73.18 -10.46 -37.58
C LEU A 125 72.38 -11.23 -36.52
N THR A 126 72.98 -12.17 -35.77
CA THR A 126 72.29 -12.84 -34.65
C THR A 126 71.90 -11.85 -33.56
N LYS A 127 72.76 -10.88 -33.21
CA LYS A 127 72.42 -9.86 -32.21
C LYS A 127 71.26 -8.96 -32.65
N LYS A 128 71.14 -8.68 -33.96
CA LYS A 128 69.97 -7.97 -34.52
C LYS A 128 68.70 -8.83 -34.46
N TYR A 129 68.79 -10.13 -34.75
CA TYR A 129 67.66 -11.04 -34.61
C TYR A 129 67.25 -11.24 -33.15
N GLU A 130 68.19 -11.35 -32.22
CA GLU A 130 67.92 -11.40 -30.78
C GLU A 130 67.22 -10.13 -30.31
N GLN A 131 67.73 -8.94 -30.66
CA GLN A 131 67.07 -7.67 -30.33
C GLN A 131 65.67 -7.55 -30.94
N LEU A 132 65.47 -8.04 -32.16
CA LEU A 132 64.15 -8.07 -32.79
C LEU A 132 63.18 -9.02 -32.07
N ILE A 133 63.66 -10.20 -31.66
CA ILE A 133 62.88 -11.17 -30.89
C ILE A 133 62.51 -10.60 -29.51
N THR A 134 63.46 -9.98 -28.79
CA THR A 134 63.18 -9.33 -27.51
C THR A 134 62.14 -8.21 -27.67
N SER A 135 62.32 -7.33 -28.66
CA SER A 135 61.36 -6.26 -28.93
C SER A 135 59.97 -6.78 -29.33
N LEU A 136 59.89 -7.92 -30.03
CA LEU A 136 58.61 -8.58 -30.33
C LEU A 136 57.97 -9.20 -29.08
N MET A 137 58.76 -9.80 -28.18
CA MET A 137 58.26 -10.35 -26.92
C MET A 137 57.75 -9.25 -25.99
N ASP A 138 58.50 -8.16 -25.82
CA ASP A 138 58.08 -7.01 -25.01
C ASP A 138 56.74 -6.45 -25.52
N ARG A 139 56.59 -6.36 -26.86
CA ARG A 139 55.35 -5.89 -27.50
C ARG A 139 54.20 -6.88 -27.36
N CYS A 140 54.49 -8.18 -27.34
CA CYS A 140 53.49 -9.22 -27.04
C CYS A 140 53.03 -9.16 -25.58
N GLU A 141 53.95 -8.96 -24.63
CA GLU A 141 53.63 -8.76 -23.21
C GLU A 141 52.76 -7.52 -23.02
N GLU A 142 53.12 -6.39 -23.62
CA GLU A 142 52.30 -5.17 -23.62
C GLU A 142 50.90 -5.42 -24.18
N ASN A 143 50.79 -6.13 -25.31
CA ASN A 143 49.49 -6.47 -25.90
C ASN A 143 48.66 -7.39 -25.01
N VAL A 144 49.27 -8.34 -24.30
CA VAL A 144 48.59 -9.23 -23.35
C VAL A 144 48.06 -8.43 -22.16
N VAL A 145 48.85 -7.51 -21.60
CA VAL A 145 48.39 -6.63 -20.52
C VAL A 145 47.23 -5.74 -20.99
N GLN A 146 47.32 -5.16 -22.19
CA GLN A 146 46.22 -4.38 -22.77
C GLN A 146 44.95 -5.20 -22.99
N LEU A 147 45.08 -6.46 -23.43
CA LEU A 147 43.94 -7.37 -23.57
C LEU A 147 43.30 -7.70 -22.23
N GLN A 148 44.10 -7.96 -21.19
CA GLN A 148 43.60 -8.18 -19.83
C GLN A 148 42.87 -6.95 -19.27
N GLU A 149 43.40 -5.75 -19.50
CA GLU A 149 42.72 -4.51 -19.13
C GLU A 149 41.40 -4.35 -19.88
N LYS A 150 41.36 -4.62 -21.19
CA LYS A 150 40.14 -4.57 -22.01
C LYS A 150 39.11 -5.60 -21.53
N ASP A 151 39.52 -6.82 -21.19
CA ASP A 151 38.64 -7.84 -20.64
C ASP A 151 38.06 -7.43 -19.28
N SER A 152 38.87 -6.79 -18.43
CA SER A 152 38.40 -6.23 -17.16
C SER A 152 37.35 -5.11 -17.36
N GLN A 153 37.53 -4.27 -18.39
CA GLN A 153 36.57 -3.23 -18.74
C GLN A 153 35.27 -3.84 -19.30
N ILE A 154 35.37 -4.86 -20.15
CA ILE A 154 34.22 -5.61 -20.66
C ILE A 154 33.45 -6.27 -19.52
N ALA A 155 34.13 -6.87 -18.54
CA ALA A 155 33.48 -7.46 -17.37
C ALA A 155 32.71 -6.41 -16.55
N LYS A 156 33.31 -5.24 -16.30
CA LYS A 156 32.64 -4.11 -15.62
C LYS A 156 31.41 -3.62 -16.41
N LEU A 157 31.51 -3.54 -17.74
CA LEU A 157 30.38 -3.15 -18.59
C LEU A 157 29.26 -4.19 -18.58
N LYS A 158 29.59 -5.49 -18.55
CA LYS A 158 28.60 -6.56 -18.41
C LYS A 158 27.83 -6.47 -17.09
N GLU A 159 28.52 -6.22 -15.98
CA GLU A 159 27.86 -6.01 -14.68
C GLU A 159 26.97 -4.76 -14.66
N LYS A 160 27.43 -3.64 -15.25
CA LYS A 160 26.59 -2.44 -15.41
C LYS A 160 25.38 -2.69 -16.31
N LEU A 161 25.52 -3.46 -17.39
CA LEU A 161 24.42 -3.80 -18.26
C LEU A 161 23.40 -4.69 -17.53
N LYS A 162 23.88 -5.65 -16.74
CA LYS A 162 23.04 -6.52 -15.91
C LYS A 162 22.23 -5.72 -14.91
N SER A 163 22.84 -4.76 -14.20
CA SER A 163 22.10 -3.90 -13.27
C SER A 163 21.08 -3.01 -13.97
N VAL A 164 21.40 -2.45 -15.15
CA VAL A 164 20.45 -1.67 -15.96
C VAL A 164 19.26 -2.53 -16.41
N LEU A 165 19.49 -3.78 -16.83
CA LEU A 165 18.41 -4.69 -17.20
C LEU A 165 17.51 -5.02 -16.01
N GLU A 166 18.09 -5.18 -14.82
CA GLU A 166 17.34 -5.43 -13.58
C GLU A 166 16.52 -4.21 -13.16
N TYR A 167 17.07 -3.00 -13.25
CA TYR A 167 16.29 -1.77 -13.08
C TYR A 167 15.19 -1.61 -14.12
N ASN A 168 15.44 -1.88 -15.40
CA ASN A 168 14.41 -1.83 -16.44
C ASN A 168 13.28 -2.82 -16.17
N LYS A 169 13.59 -4.01 -15.64
CA LYS A 169 12.59 -4.99 -15.23
C LYS A 169 11.74 -4.45 -14.07
N LEU A 170 12.35 -3.89 -13.03
CA LEU A 170 11.63 -3.26 -11.92
C LEU A 170 10.75 -2.09 -12.40
N PHE A 171 11.29 -1.24 -13.28
CA PHE A 171 10.52 -0.15 -13.88
C PHE A 171 9.33 -0.65 -14.71
N ALA A 172 9.46 -1.77 -15.43
CA ALA A 172 8.36 -2.37 -16.16
C ALA A 172 7.27 -2.88 -15.21
N GLU A 173 7.67 -3.59 -14.15
CA GLU A 173 6.75 -4.09 -13.11
C GLU A 173 6.01 -2.94 -12.40
N ASP A 174 6.71 -1.85 -12.05
CA ASP A 174 6.11 -0.67 -11.45
C ASP A 174 5.14 0.04 -12.41
N ASN A 175 5.47 0.11 -13.71
CA ASN A 175 4.59 0.71 -14.72
C ASN A 175 3.31 -0.12 -14.90
N ASP A 176 3.42 -1.45 -14.89
CA ASP A 176 2.26 -2.36 -14.93
C ASP A 176 1.39 -2.22 -13.68
N GLN A 177 2.00 -2.07 -12.49
CA GLN A 177 1.28 -1.78 -11.26
C GLN A 177 0.56 -0.43 -11.31
N LEU A 178 1.22 0.62 -11.79
CA LEU A 178 0.62 1.95 -11.94
C LEU A 178 -0.55 1.92 -12.94
N ARG A 179 -0.44 1.16 -14.04
CA ARG A 179 -1.53 0.96 -14.99
C ARG A 179 -2.73 0.28 -14.33
N ALA A 180 -2.50 -0.78 -13.56
CA ALA A 180 -3.58 -1.47 -12.84
C ALA A 180 -4.28 -0.56 -11.81
N GLN A 181 -3.51 0.27 -11.10
CA GLN A 181 -4.07 1.26 -10.17
C GLN A 181 -4.87 2.34 -10.89
N TYR A 182 -4.35 2.85 -12.02
CA TYR A 182 -5.06 3.80 -12.87
C TYR A 182 -6.40 3.24 -13.37
N ASP A 183 -6.41 2.00 -13.89
CA ASP A 183 -7.63 1.35 -14.36
C ASP A 183 -8.66 1.18 -13.24
N THR A 184 -8.20 0.89 -12.02
CA THR A 184 -9.08 0.78 -10.84
C THR A 184 -9.69 2.14 -10.47
N LEU A 185 -8.89 3.21 -10.47
CA LEU A 185 -9.37 4.57 -10.23
C LEU A 185 -10.35 5.04 -11.31
N VAL A 186 -10.10 4.69 -12.58
CA VAL A 186 -11.01 4.99 -13.69
C VAL A 186 -12.36 4.30 -13.48
N LYS A 187 -12.37 3.01 -13.15
CA LYS A 187 -13.61 2.27 -12.83
C LYS A 187 -14.37 2.91 -11.67
N TYR A 188 -13.68 3.27 -10.60
CA TYR A 188 -14.30 3.96 -9.46
C TYR A 188 -14.89 5.32 -9.86
N ALA A 189 -14.17 6.11 -10.66
CA ALA A 189 -14.68 7.39 -11.16
C ALA A 189 -15.90 7.21 -12.08
N GLU A 190 -15.96 6.14 -12.87
CA GLU A 190 -17.14 5.78 -13.67
C GLU A 190 -18.34 5.37 -12.82
N GLU A 191 -18.11 4.59 -11.77
CA GLU A 191 -19.13 4.25 -10.77
C GLU A 191 -19.68 5.51 -10.08
N CYS A 192 -18.81 6.42 -9.62
CA CYS A 192 -19.24 7.69 -9.04
C CYS A 192 -20.07 8.52 -10.04
N LYS A 193 -19.66 8.58 -11.32
CA LYS A 193 -20.45 9.25 -12.36
C LYS A 193 -21.81 8.59 -12.58
N LYS A 194 -21.90 7.27 -12.44
CA LYS A 194 -23.18 6.54 -12.51
C LYS A 194 -24.08 6.91 -11.33
N VAL A 195 -23.56 6.85 -10.10
CA VAL A 195 -24.30 7.25 -8.89
C VAL A 195 -24.78 8.70 -8.98
N ILE A 196 -23.93 9.63 -9.40
CA ILE A 196 -24.33 11.05 -9.57
C ILE A 196 -25.46 11.19 -10.61
N ARG A 197 -25.47 10.39 -11.68
CA ARG A 197 -26.56 10.40 -12.66
C ARG A 197 -27.85 9.89 -12.05
N GLU A 198 -27.80 8.78 -11.32
CA GLU A 198 -28.96 8.21 -10.62
C GLU A 198 -29.53 9.17 -9.57
N GLU A 199 -28.69 9.83 -8.76
CA GLU A 199 -29.15 10.83 -7.78
C GLU A 199 -29.78 12.06 -8.45
N ARG A 200 -29.22 12.51 -9.59
CA ARG A 200 -29.81 13.61 -10.37
C ARG A 200 -31.17 13.23 -10.94
N GLU A 201 -31.35 11.98 -11.35
CA GLU A 201 -32.63 11.47 -11.84
C GLU A 201 -33.66 11.37 -10.71
N ARG A 202 -33.29 10.83 -9.55
CA ARG A 202 -34.14 10.83 -8.36
C ARG A 202 -34.53 12.24 -7.91
N ASN A 203 -33.61 13.20 -7.94
CA ASN A 203 -33.93 14.59 -7.62
C ASN A 203 -34.95 15.18 -8.61
N ARG A 204 -34.85 14.88 -9.91
CA ARG A 204 -35.87 15.31 -10.88
C ARG A 204 -37.24 14.69 -10.57
N GLU A 205 -37.29 13.40 -10.22
CA GLU A 205 -38.54 12.76 -9.82
C GLU A 205 -39.14 13.41 -8.56
N LEU A 206 -38.31 13.72 -7.57
CA LEU A 206 -38.74 14.41 -6.35
C LEU A 206 -39.22 15.83 -6.64
N GLU A 207 -38.57 16.57 -7.54
CA GLU A 207 -39.03 17.89 -7.98
C GLU A 207 -40.40 17.81 -8.66
N VAL A 208 -40.63 16.80 -9.50
CA VAL A 208 -41.95 16.55 -10.12
C VAL A 208 -43.01 16.25 -9.06
N ARG A 209 -42.74 15.33 -8.12
CA ARG A 209 -43.66 15.04 -7.02
C ARG A 209 -43.93 16.27 -6.14
N ASN A 210 -42.92 17.10 -5.90
CA ASN A 210 -43.08 18.32 -5.10
C ASN A 210 -43.99 19.33 -5.84
N LYS A 211 -43.84 19.46 -7.16
CA LYS A 211 -44.76 20.27 -7.98
C LYS A 211 -46.19 19.73 -7.95
N GLU A 212 -46.39 18.42 -8.11
CA GLU A 212 -47.71 17.79 -8.01
C GLU A 212 -48.36 18.01 -6.63
N LEU A 213 -47.58 17.90 -5.56
CA LEU A 213 -48.06 18.19 -4.20
C LEU A 213 -48.40 19.67 -4.03
N GLN A 214 -47.58 20.58 -4.55
CA GLN A 214 -47.89 22.02 -4.54
C GLN A 214 -49.16 22.33 -5.33
N GLU A 215 -49.40 21.69 -6.47
CA GLU A 215 -50.65 21.85 -7.21
C GLU A 215 -51.86 21.31 -6.44
N LYS A 216 -51.72 20.14 -5.78
CA LYS A 216 -52.77 19.62 -4.89
C LYS A 216 -53.05 20.58 -3.73
N VAL A 217 -52.02 21.14 -3.08
CA VAL A 217 -52.20 22.14 -2.03
C VAL A 217 -52.92 23.38 -2.56
N LYS A 218 -52.55 23.89 -3.75
CA LYS A 218 -53.27 25.00 -4.40
C LYS A 218 -54.74 24.70 -4.68
N GLN A 219 -55.08 23.46 -5.03
CA GLN A 219 -56.47 23.04 -5.21
C GLN A 219 -57.26 23.08 -3.89
N TYR A 220 -56.63 22.83 -2.75
CA TYR A 220 -57.26 22.98 -1.43
C TYR A 220 -57.25 24.42 -0.90
N GLU A 221 -56.34 25.28 -1.38
CA GLU A 221 -56.26 26.69 -0.99
C GLU A 221 -57.19 27.60 -1.80
N LEU A 222 -57.66 27.18 -2.98
CA LEU A 222 -58.71 27.88 -3.70
C LEU A 222 -60.07 27.53 -3.07
N PRO A 223 -60.76 28.49 -2.41
CA PRO A 223 -62.12 28.26 -1.95
C PRO A 223 -62.99 28.02 -3.18
N ASP A 224 -63.67 26.88 -3.18
CA ASP A 224 -64.68 26.51 -4.17
C ASP A 224 -65.69 27.65 -4.31
N ARG A 225 -65.61 28.43 -5.40
CA ARG A 225 -66.49 29.59 -5.63
C ARG A 225 -67.88 29.20 -6.13
N ASP A 226 -68.13 27.92 -6.39
CA ASP A 226 -69.37 27.45 -7.02
C ASP A 226 -70.25 26.59 -6.08
N HIS A 227 -69.91 26.48 -4.80
CA HIS A 227 -70.81 25.90 -3.78
C HIS A 227 -71.53 27.00 -2.98
N GLU A 228 -72.86 26.85 -2.89
CA GLU A 228 -73.85 27.68 -2.19
C GLU A 228 -73.42 28.23 -0.80
N PRO A 229 -73.98 29.38 -0.37
CA PRO A 229 -73.43 30.19 0.70
C PRO A 229 -73.76 29.59 2.08
N SER A 230 -72.81 28.86 2.66
CA SER A 230 -72.82 28.57 4.08
C SER A 230 -71.88 29.53 4.81
N THR A 231 -72.48 30.59 5.36
CA THR A 231 -72.03 31.41 6.51
C THR A 231 -70.55 31.26 6.92
N ALA A 232 -69.65 31.92 6.20
CA ALA A 232 -68.27 32.12 6.65
C ALA A 232 -67.98 33.62 6.70
N ILE A 233 -67.73 34.09 7.93
CA ILE A 233 -67.51 35.47 8.34
C ILE A 233 -66.20 36.02 7.71
N PRO A 234 -66.17 37.27 7.20
CA PRO A 234 -64.96 37.85 6.62
C PRO A 234 -63.92 38.18 7.72
N LEU A 235 -62.83 37.43 7.77
CA LEU A 235 -61.67 37.69 8.64
C LEU A 235 -60.72 38.71 7.98
N VAL A 236 -61.11 39.99 7.93
CA VAL A 236 -60.16 41.10 7.75
C VAL A 236 -60.56 42.29 8.62
N GLU A 237 -60.59 42.08 9.92
CA GLU A 237 -60.28 43.12 10.90
C GLU A 237 -59.36 42.49 11.94
N VAL A 238 -58.16 43.05 12.11
CA VAL A 238 -57.26 42.67 13.21
C VAL A 238 -57.99 43.03 14.50
N CYS A 239 -58.67 42.04 15.08
CA CYS A 239 -59.43 42.23 16.30
C CYS A 239 -58.51 42.77 17.40
N MET A 240 -58.91 43.85 18.05
CA MET A 240 -58.21 44.43 19.21
C MET A 240 -57.91 43.39 20.30
N SER A 241 -58.72 42.32 20.38
CA SER A 241 -58.48 41.19 21.27
C SER A 241 -57.30 40.30 20.85
N CYS A 242 -56.97 40.22 19.56
CA CYS A 242 -55.78 39.51 19.07
C CYS A 242 -54.50 40.30 19.34
N SER A 243 -54.54 41.63 19.20
CA SER A 243 -53.42 42.50 19.59
C SER A 243 -53.19 42.48 21.11
N SER A 244 -54.26 42.57 21.91
CA SER A 244 -54.16 42.45 23.37
C SER A 244 -53.69 41.07 23.82
N ARG A 245 -54.18 39.99 23.18
CA ARG A 245 -53.73 38.63 23.46
C ARG A 245 -52.27 38.42 23.08
N GLN A 246 -51.79 39.02 22.00
CA GLN A 246 -50.38 39.01 21.61
C GLN A 246 -49.50 39.75 22.65
N ILE A 247 -49.98 40.89 23.18
CA ILE A 247 -49.28 41.63 24.25
C ILE A 247 -49.21 40.78 25.53
N ILE A 248 -50.31 40.15 25.93
CA ILE A 248 -50.35 39.26 27.11
C ILE A 248 -49.42 38.05 26.91
N LEU A 249 -49.40 37.45 25.71
CA LEU A 249 -48.49 36.35 25.37
C LEU A 249 -47.02 36.79 25.45
N THR A 250 -46.73 38.01 24.99
CA THR A 250 -45.37 38.56 25.05
C THR A 250 -44.95 38.85 26.49
N GLN A 251 -45.83 39.45 27.30
CA GLN A 251 -45.59 39.66 28.73
C GLN A 251 -45.42 38.35 29.51
N ALA A 252 -46.22 37.32 29.20
CA ALA A 252 -46.08 36.00 29.80
C ALA A 252 -44.74 35.32 29.43
N ARG A 253 -44.28 35.48 28.18
CA ARG A 253 -42.96 35.00 27.74
C ARG A 253 -41.82 35.72 28.45
N GLU A 254 -41.92 37.04 28.61
CA GLU A 254 -40.94 37.82 29.37
C GLU A 254 -40.90 37.41 30.84
N HIS A 255 -42.08 37.22 31.47
CA HIS A 255 -42.16 36.79 32.85
C HIS A 255 -41.58 35.37 33.05
N ASN A 256 -41.82 34.46 32.10
CA ASN A 256 -41.23 33.12 32.13
C ASN A 256 -39.71 33.18 31.96
N SER A 257 -39.21 34.04 31.07
CA SER A 257 -37.76 34.27 30.92
C SER A 257 -37.12 34.83 32.20
N ARG A 258 -37.79 35.75 32.91
CA ARG A 258 -37.32 36.25 34.21
C ARG A 258 -37.29 35.14 35.27
N LEU A 259 -38.36 34.35 35.38
CA LEU A 259 -38.41 33.22 36.30
C LEU A 259 -37.34 32.17 36.01
N GLN A 260 -37.01 31.91 34.74
CA GLN A 260 -35.90 31.03 34.38
C GLN A 260 -34.55 31.58 34.86
N LYS A 261 -34.32 32.89 34.76
CA LYS A 261 -33.11 33.54 35.29
C LYS A 261 -33.06 33.45 36.81
N ASP A 262 -34.18 33.69 37.50
CA ASP A 262 -34.27 33.59 38.96
C ASP A 262 -34.06 32.14 39.43
N MET A 263 -34.63 31.16 38.72
CA MET A 263 -34.39 29.74 38.98
C MET A 263 -32.92 29.38 38.79
N GLN A 264 -32.25 29.93 37.77
CA GLN A 264 -30.82 29.71 37.58
C GLN A 264 -29.98 30.35 38.69
N ALA A 265 -30.33 31.56 39.12
CA ALA A 265 -29.69 32.21 40.27
C ALA A 265 -29.90 31.39 41.57
N LEU A 266 -31.09 30.84 41.79
CA LEU A 266 -31.38 29.92 42.90
C LEU A 266 -30.55 28.64 42.81
N LYS A 267 -30.39 28.04 41.62
CA LYS A 267 -29.50 26.89 41.43
C LYS A 267 -28.05 27.22 41.75
N ASP A 268 -27.56 28.39 41.36
CA ASP A 268 -26.20 28.84 41.65
C ASP A 268 -26.00 29.11 43.15
N VAL A 269 -26.98 29.70 43.83
CA VAL A 269 -26.98 29.87 45.29
C VAL A 269 -26.99 28.51 45.98
N LEU A 270 -27.85 27.59 45.55
CA LEU A 270 -27.94 26.25 46.11
C LEU A 270 -26.63 25.47 45.89
N TYR A 271 -26.00 25.61 44.73
CA TYR A 271 -24.69 25.04 44.45
C TYR A 271 -23.61 25.63 45.36
N ARG A 272 -23.56 26.97 45.53
CA ARG A 272 -22.62 27.64 46.44
C ARG A 272 -22.84 27.21 47.89
N LEU A 273 -24.10 27.11 48.32
CA LEU A 273 -24.47 26.62 49.65
C LEU A 273 -24.05 25.16 49.81
N ASN A 274 -24.31 24.29 48.84
CA ASN A 274 -23.87 22.90 48.88
C ASN A 274 -22.34 22.78 48.95
N VAL A 275 -21.59 23.59 48.19
CA VAL A 275 -20.12 23.62 48.29
C VAL A 275 -19.67 24.10 49.68
N GLN A 276 -20.33 25.11 50.25
CA GLN A 276 -20.06 25.55 51.62
C GLN A 276 -20.43 24.47 52.64
N LEU A 277 -21.55 23.76 52.45
CA LEU A 277 -22.01 22.67 53.29
C LEU A 277 -21.01 21.50 53.24
N SER A 278 -20.54 21.13 52.04
CA SER A 278 -19.50 20.12 51.86
C SER A 278 -18.19 20.55 52.54
N ARG A 279 -17.77 21.81 52.41
CA ARG A 279 -16.60 22.34 53.14
C ARG A 279 -16.80 22.33 54.66
N TYR A 280 -18.01 22.61 55.14
CA TYR A 280 -18.34 22.59 56.55
C TYR A 280 -18.41 21.16 57.09
N GLN A 281 -18.98 20.23 56.33
CA GLN A 281 -18.98 18.80 56.62
C GLN A 281 -17.57 18.21 56.57
N GLU A 282 -16.71 18.66 55.65
CA GLU A 282 -15.29 18.29 55.61
C GLU A 282 -14.57 18.80 56.85
N ARG A 283 -14.79 20.07 57.24
CA ARG A 283 -14.27 20.61 58.51
C ARG A 283 -14.81 19.88 59.72
N LEU A 284 -16.08 19.48 59.73
CA LEU A 284 -16.67 18.67 60.80
C LEU A 284 -16.06 17.28 60.82
N ARG A 285 -15.80 16.65 59.68
CA ARG A 285 -15.09 15.37 59.61
C ARG A 285 -13.64 15.50 60.05
N SER A 286 -12.94 16.58 59.68
CA SER A 286 -11.59 16.88 60.16
C SER A 286 -11.56 17.22 61.66
N ASN A 287 -12.54 17.98 62.18
CA ASN A 287 -12.69 18.25 63.61
C ASN A 287 -13.12 17.00 64.38
N MET A 288 -13.96 16.13 63.81
CA MET A 288 -14.31 14.85 64.41
C MET A 288 -13.12 13.90 64.39
N GLN A 289 -12.25 13.94 63.38
CA GLN A 289 -10.98 13.20 63.38
C GLN A 289 -9.98 13.79 64.38
N ALA A 290 -9.95 15.12 64.54
CA ALA A 290 -9.14 15.78 65.58
C ALA A 290 -9.66 15.46 67.00
N MET A 291 -10.98 15.45 67.20
CA MET A 291 -11.63 15.10 68.47
C MET A 291 -11.59 13.59 68.76
N ALA A 292 -11.66 12.74 67.73
CA ALA A 292 -11.49 11.28 67.86
C ALA A 292 -10.03 10.87 68.13
N ALA A 293 -9.07 11.73 67.78
CA ALA A 293 -7.68 11.58 68.21
C ALA A 293 -7.45 12.08 69.64
N GLU A 294 -8.36 12.88 70.22
CA GLU A 294 -8.16 13.51 71.54
C GLU A 294 -9.13 13.06 72.65
N LYS A 295 -10.18 12.30 72.35
CA LYS A 295 -10.98 11.59 73.37
C LYS A 295 -11.78 10.47 72.73
N GLY A 296 -11.46 9.24 73.14
CA GLY A 296 -12.32 8.11 72.93
C GLY A 296 -13.64 8.31 73.68
N ASP A 297 -14.72 8.02 72.97
CA ASP A 297 -16.00 7.54 73.47
C ASP A 297 -17.22 8.48 73.34
N VAL A 298 -18.32 7.85 72.90
CA VAL A 298 -19.74 8.23 72.98
C VAL A 298 -20.27 9.39 72.12
N PHE A 299 -21.02 9.07 71.04
CA PHE A 299 -22.44 9.47 70.88
C PHE A 299 -23.11 8.82 69.65
N LYS A 300 -24.07 7.91 69.88
CA LYS A 300 -25.09 7.48 68.89
C LYS A 300 -26.43 8.05 69.34
N SER A 301 -27.06 8.90 68.53
CA SER A 301 -28.42 9.41 68.76
C SER A 301 -29.38 8.82 67.71
N GLY A 302 -29.79 7.57 67.92
CA GLY A 302 -30.75 6.85 67.07
C GLY A 302 -32.17 6.73 67.64
N ASP A 303 -32.37 6.95 68.94
CA ASP A 303 -33.57 6.43 69.62
C ASP A 303 -34.73 7.42 69.78
N LYS A 304 -34.86 8.42 68.90
CA LYS A 304 -35.98 9.40 68.98
C LYS A 304 -36.89 9.48 67.77
N LEU A 305 -36.71 8.64 66.75
CA LEU A 305 -37.56 8.66 65.54
C LEU A 305 -38.60 7.52 65.47
N GLU A 306 -38.39 6.40 66.16
CA GLU A 306 -39.34 5.26 66.10
C GLU A 306 -40.63 5.49 66.91
N THR A 307 -40.65 6.44 67.84
CA THR A 307 -41.83 6.71 68.67
C THR A 307 -42.87 7.60 67.99
N LEU A 308 -42.52 8.29 66.90
CA LEU A 308 -43.45 9.15 66.14
C LEU A 308 -44.21 8.37 65.06
N ASP A 309 -43.60 7.33 64.50
CA ASP A 309 -44.18 6.51 63.42
C ASP A 309 -45.27 5.54 63.91
N SER A 310 -45.20 5.16 65.19
CA SER A 310 -46.27 4.41 65.87
C SER A 310 -47.50 5.25 66.23
N LEU A 311 -47.40 6.60 66.21
CA LEU A 311 -48.52 7.50 66.54
C LEU A 311 -49.33 7.92 65.31
N ILE A 312 -48.69 8.01 64.15
CA ILE A 312 -49.34 8.42 62.89
C ILE A 312 -50.18 7.28 62.30
N THR A 313 -49.76 6.03 62.50
CA THR A 313 -50.46 4.85 61.97
C THR A 313 -51.79 4.54 62.70
N ASN A 314 -51.95 4.98 63.95
CA ASN A 314 -53.18 4.76 64.74
C ASN A 314 -54.26 5.86 64.58
N SER A 315 -53.96 6.95 63.84
CA SER A 315 -54.81 8.15 63.83
C SER A 315 -55.61 8.37 62.53
N MET A 316 -55.38 7.57 61.48
CA MET A 316 -56.04 7.72 60.19
C MET A 316 -56.70 6.39 59.80
N GLY A 317 -57.93 6.18 60.28
CA GLY A 317 -58.77 5.06 59.87
C GLY A 317 -59.13 5.14 58.38
N TYR A 318 -58.33 4.50 57.54
CA TYR A 318 -58.65 4.24 56.14
C TYR A 318 -59.31 2.85 56.03
N LYS A 319 -60.63 2.84 55.80
CA LYS A 319 -61.36 1.67 55.31
C LYS A 319 -60.93 1.41 53.87
N GLU A 320 -60.23 0.31 53.66
CA GLU A 320 -59.96 -0.24 52.33
C GLU A 320 -61.18 -1.10 51.92
N THR A 321 -61.88 -0.65 50.88
CA THR A 321 -62.95 -1.40 50.23
C THR A 321 -62.33 -2.53 49.40
N ILE A 322 -62.46 -3.76 49.87
CA ILE A 322 -62.32 -4.97 49.06
C ILE A 322 -63.72 -5.59 48.93
N THR A 323 -64.13 -5.76 47.68
CA THR A 323 -65.35 -6.42 47.23
C THR A 323 -65.35 -7.92 47.49
N ASP A 324 -66.56 -8.38 47.80
CA ASP A 324 -67.18 -9.67 47.53
C ASP A 324 -67.03 -10.87 48.50
N GLU A 325 -68.17 -11.05 49.19
CA GLU A 325 -68.93 -12.28 49.37
C GLU A 325 -68.32 -13.43 50.17
N ALA A 326 -68.78 -13.57 51.43
CA ALA A 326 -69.70 -14.63 51.83
C ALA A 326 -69.93 -14.63 53.36
N HIS A 327 -71.09 -15.14 53.79
CA HIS A 327 -71.51 -15.44 55.18
C HIS A 327 -72.01 -14.21 55.96
N SER A 328 -73.32 -14.02 56.17
CA SER A 328 -74.29 -14.81 56.95
C SER A 328 -74.04 -14.74 58.48
N LYS A 329 -75.02 -14.09 59.14
CA LYS A 329 -75.45 -14.17 60.55
C LYS A 329 -74.70 -13.34 61.61
N TYR A 330 -75.49 -13.02 62.64
CA TYR A 330 -75.29 -12.17 63.81
C TYR A 330 -75.57 -10.68 63.53
N GLY A 331 -76.70 -10.09 63.91
CA GLY A 331 -77.50 -10.31 65.12
C GLY A 331 -76.88 -9.50 66.25
N HIS A 332 -77.31 -8.25 66.40
CA HIS A 332 -77.06 -7.50 67.63
C HIS A 332 -78.23 -6.57 67.93
N ASP A 333 -78.71 -6.73 69.16
CA ASP A 333 -79.89 -6.17 69.77
C ASP A 333 -79.88 -4.64 69.87
N GLU A 334 -81.00 -4.01 69.54
CA GLU A 334 -81.38 -2.71 70.10
C GLU A 334 -82.47 -2.88 71.18
N PRO A 335 -82.40 -2.11 72.28
CA PRO A 335 -83.22 -2.31 73.47
C PRO A 335 -84.67 -1.83 73.26
N PRO A 336 -85.66 -2.41 73.97
CA PRO A 336 -87.05 -2.04 73.81
C PRO A 336 -87.33 -0.72 74.53
N HIS A 337 -87.60 0.35 73.77
CA HIS A 337 -88.17 1.57 74.33
C HIS A 337 -89.64 1.32 74.67
N THR A 338 -89.90 1.12 75.97
CA THR A 338 -91.23 1.04 76.58
C THR A 338 -91.91 2.42 76.56
N GLY A 339 -92.43 2.80 75.40
CA GLY A 339 -93.32 3.95 75.26
C GLY A 339 -94.74 3.57 75.66
N ARG A 340 -95.20 4.09 76.81
CA ARG A 340 -96.64 4.16 77.14
C ARG A 340 -97.38 4.79 75.96
N THR A 341 -98.26 4.03 75.32
CA THR A 341 -99.30 4.57 74.44
C THR A 341 -100.33 5.28 75.31
N VAL A 342 -100.10 6.57 75.57
CA VAL A 342 -101.19 7.47 75.96
C VAL A 342 -101.91 7.80 74.66
N ASP A 343 -103.12 7.25 74.50
CA ASP A 343 -104.01 7.54 73.39
C ASP A 343 -104.51 8.99 73.52
N LEU A 344 -103.75 9.93 72.96
CA LEU A 344 -104.05 11.38 72.92
C LEU A 344 -104.99 11.76 71.77
N SER A 345 -105.60 10.76 71.11
CA SER A 345 -106.51 10.94 69.97
C SER A 345 -107.73 11.82 70.26
N GLY A 346 -108.07 12.05 71.54
CA GLY A 346 -109.28 12.79 71.93
C GLY A 346 -109.10 14.16 72.59
N LEU A 347 -107.88 14.64 72.86
CA LEU A 347 -107.66 15.86 73.67
C LEU A 347 -106.82 16.96 73.02
N LEU A 348 -106.33 16.74 71.81
CA LEU A 348 -105.64 17.76 71.04
C LEU A 348 -106.62 18.33 70.00
N SER A 349 -107.09 19.56 70.24
CA SER A 349 -107.83 20.32 69.24
C SER A 349 -107.05 20.29 67.92
N ALA A 350 -107.70 19.90 66.82
CA ALA A 350 -107.11 19.87 65.48
C ALA A 350 -106.43 21.21 65.10
N GLN A 351 -106.86 22.31 65.73
CA GLN A 351 -106.30 23.65 65.56
C GLN A 351 -104.90 23.85 66.18
N ALA A 352 -104.50 23.04 67.17
CA ALA A 352 -103.19 23.13 67.82
C ALA A 352 -102.15 22.16 67.23
N VAL A 353 -102.57 21.08 66.56
CA VAL A 353 -101.67 20.07 65.98
C VAL A 353 -101.43 20.31 64.49
N ALA A 354 -102.38 20.92 63.77
CA ALA A 354 -102.22 21.24 62.35
C ALA A 354 -100.93 22.03 62.03
N PRO A 355 -100.54 23.08 62.79
CA PRO A 355 -99.28 23.78 62.53
C PRO A 355 -98.02 22.92 62.75
N LEU A 356 -98.07 21.92 63.64
CA LEU A 356 -96.95 20.99 63.85
C LEU A 356 -96.86 19.97 62.71
N PHE A 357 -98.00 19.52 62.18
CA PHE A 357 -98.03 18.68 60.98
C PHE A 357 -97.56 19.46 59.75
N ASP A 358 -97.97 20.73 59.60
CA ASP A 358 -97.49 21.60 58.52
C ASP A 358 -95.97 21.83 58.64
N ALA A 359 -95.46 22.13 59.84
CA ALA A 359 -94.02 22.28 60.07
C ALA A 359 -93.24 20.97 59.84
N TYR A 360 -93.81 19.80 60.18
CA TYR A 360 -93.20 18.51 59.89
C TYR A 360 -93.21 18.18 58.40
N GLN A 361 -94.32 18.50 57.71
CA GLN A 361 -94.45 18.36 56.27
C GLN A 361 -93.45 19.28 55.54
N GLU A 362 -93.29 20.53 55.99
CA GLU A 362 -92.26 21.46 55.50
C GLU A 362 -90.85 20.90 55.75
N ASN A 363 -90.56 20.35 56.93
CA ASN A 363 -89.25 19.73 57.23
C ASN A 363 -88.96 18.50 56.35
N LEU A 364 -89.98 17.69 56.06
CA LEU A 364 -89.88 16.57 55.13
C LEU A 364 -89.60 17.07 53.71
N LEU A 365 -90.32 18.09 53.25
CA LEU A 365 -90.10 18.71 51.94
C LEU A 365 -88.70 19.34 51.83
N GLU A 366 -88.20 20.00 52.88
CA GLU A 366 -86.83 20.52 52.95
C GLU A 366 -85.78 19.41 52.87
N LYS A 367 -85.99 18.29 53.58
CA LYS A 367 -85.11 17.11 53.50
C LYS A 367 -85.14 16.47 52.12
N ASP A 368 -86.31 16.36 51.50
CA ASP A 368 -86.45 15.85 50.15
C ASP A 368 -85.73 16.76 49.13
N ASN A 369 -85.88 18.08 49.26
CA ASN A 369 -85.14 19.05 48.45
C ASN A 369 -83.61 18.94 48.66
N LEU A 370 -83.17 18.74 49.90
CA LEU A 370 -81.75 18.55 50.22
C LEU A 370 -81.21 17.24 49.63
N ILE A 371 -81.99 16.16 49.65
CA ILE A 371 -81.65 14.89 49.00
C ILE A 371 -81.50 15.11 47.49
N LEU A 372 -82.46 15.78 46.84
CA LEU A 372 -82.38 16.09 45.41
C LEU A 372 -81.15 16.94 45.06
N ASP A 373 -80.81 17.93 45.89
CA ASP A 373 -79.61 18.74 45.70
C ASP A 373 -78.32 17.92 45.87
N TYR A 374 -78.26 17.00 46.84
CA TYR A 374 -77.13 16.08 46.99
C TYR A 374 -77.03 15.07 45.86
N GLU A 375 -78.14 14.53 45.36
CA GLU A 375 -78.16 13.65 44.18
C GLU A 375 -77.62 14.38 42.95
N LYS A 376 -78.06 15.61 42.71
CA LYS A 376 -77.57 16.46 41.62
C LYS A 376 -76.08 16.79 41.78
N GLN A 377 -75.61 17.09 42.99
CA GLN A 377 -74.19 17.30 43.27
C GLN A 377 -73.38 16.01 43.05
N PHE A 378 -73.92 14.85 43.43
CA PHE A 378 -73.29 13.55 43.23
C PHE A 378 -73.19 13.21 41.74
N GLU A 379 -74.24 13.45 40.95
CA GLU A 379 -74.21 13.28 39.50
C GLU A 379 -73.16 14.18 38.84
N ASN A 380 -73.10 15.45 39.25
CA ASN A 380 -72.10 16.40 38.74
C ASN A 380 -70.67 15.99 39.12
N MET A 381 -70.44 15.54 40.36
CA MET A 381 -69.16 15.01 40.80
C MET A 381 -68.80 13.74 40.00
N ASN A 382 -69.75 12.86 39.74
CA ASN A 382 -69.53 11.64 38.96
C ASN A 382 -69.17 11.95 37.50
N LYS A 383 -69.80 12.97 36.89
CA LYS A 383 -69.41 13.47 35.55
C LYS A 383 -67.97 13.99 35.54
N LYS A 384 -67.61 14.85 36.50
CA LYS A 384 -66.23 15.36 36.65
C LYS A 384 -65.21 14.24 36.89
N SER A 385 -65.56 13.24 37.71
CA SER A 385 -64.72 12.07 37.96
C SER A 385 -64.46 11.28 36.67
N LYS A 386 -65.50 11.05 35.86
CA LYS A 386 -65.36 10.41 34.54
C LYS A 386 -64.49 11.21 33.59
N GLU A 387 -64.65 12.54 33.55
CA GLU A 387 -63.80 13.44 32.75
C GLU A 387 -62.34 13.32 33.18
N ILE A 388 -62.04 13.40 34.48
CA ILE A 388 -60.68 13.24 35.03
C ILE A 388 -60.09 11.88 34.65
N VAL A 389 -60.86 10.79 34.75
CA VAL A 389 -60.41 9.46 34.33
C VAL A 389 -60.09 9.41 32.84
N SER A 390 -60.91 10.03 32.00
CA SER A 390 -60.67 10.09 30.55
C SER A 390 -59.43 10.92 30.19
N GLU A 391 -59.20 12.03 30.89
CA GLU A 391 -58.02 12.87 30.75
C GLU A 391 -56.76 12.13 31.21
N ASN A 392 -56.80 11.48 32.37
CA ASN A 392 -55.70 10.66 32.89
C ASN A 392 -55.34 9.52 31.94
N LYS A 393 -56.33 8.86 31.33
CA LYS A 393 -56.09 7.84 30.31
C LYS A 393 -55.37 8.45 29.10
N THR A 394 -55.87 9.58 28.60
CA THR A 394 -55.26 10.29 27.46
C THR A 394 -53.83 10.75 27.76
N LEU A 395 -53.56 11.24 28.97
CA LEU A 395 -52.23 11.62 29.42
C LEU A 395 -51.31 10.41 29.55
N SER A 396 -51.81 9.29 30.10
CA SER A 396 -51.04 8.04 30.19
C SER A 396 -50.65 7.52 28.80
N ASP A 397 -51.55 7.58 27.83
CA ASP A 397 -51.25 7.18 26.45
C ASP A 397 -50.22 8.11 25.80
N LYS A 398 -50.30 9.43 26.04
CA LYS A 398 -49.26 10.40 25.60
C LYS A 398 -47.90 10.15 26.23
N VAL A 399 -47.86 9.79 27.52
CA VAL A 399 -46.61 9.45 28.21
C VAL A 399 -45.98 8.22 27.56
N LYS A 400 -46.76 7.17 27.29
CA LYS A 400 -46.26 5.97 26.60
C LYS A 400 -45.71 6.28 25.21
N THR A 401 -46.41 7.10 24.41
CA THR A 401 -45.90 7.48 23.09
C THR A 401 -44.58 8.24 23.17
N LEU A 402 -44.43 9.13 24.15
CA LEU A 402 -43.18 9.86 24.37
C LEU A 402 -42.06 8.94 24.86
N GLU A 403 -42.36 7.94 25.69
CA GLU A 403 -41.41 6.93 26.12
C GLU A 403 -40.90 6.09 24.93
N ASP A 404 -41.80 5.67 24.04
CA ASP A 404 -41.45 4.93 22.82
C ASP A 404 -40.60 5.77 21.86
N GLU A 405 -40.96 7.05 21.63
CA GLU A 405 -40.17 7.99 20.84
C GLU A 405 -38.78 8.21 21.44
N LEU A 406 -38.67 8.31 22.77
CA LEU A 406 -37.41 8.47 23.48
C LEU A 406 -36.52 7.23 23.32
N VAL A 407 -37.09 6.03 23.39
CA VAL A 407 -36.38 4.78 23.10
C VAL A 407 -35.90 4.76 21.65
N GLY A 408 -36.75 5.16 20.69
CA GLY A 408 -36.38 5.27 19.27
C GLY A 408 -35.23 6.25 19.04
N LEU A 409 -35.29 7.44 19.65
CA LEU A 409 -34.23 8.45 19.59
C LEU A 409 -32.92 7.94 20.21
N ARG A 410 -32.96 7.23 21.34
CA ARG A 410 -31.75 6.63 21.93
C ARG A 410 -31.12 5.58 21.01
N GLN A 411 -31.93 4.78 20.33
CA GLN A 411 -31.43 3.81 19.35
C GLN A 411 -30.82 4.50 18.13
N SER A 412 -31.48 5.52 17.59
CA SER A 412 -30.95 6.34 16.49
C SER A 412 -29.63 7.02 16.87
N TYR A 413 -29.55 7.58 18.09
CA TYR A 413 -28.32 8.19 18.59
C TYR A 413 -27.17 7.17 18.68
N LYS A 414 -27.43 5.97 19.22
CA LYS A 414 -26.44 4.88 19.25
C LYS A 414 -25.95 4.51 17.83
N LYS A 415 -26.88 4.43 16.87
CA LYS A 415 -26.54 4.16 15.47
C LYS A 415 -25.62 5.24 14.89
N VAL A 416 -25.96 6.52 15.08
CA VAL A 416 -25.14 7.65 14.62
C VAL A 416 -23.76 7.68 15.29
N VAL A 417 -23.66 7.32 16.57
CA VAL A 417 -22.36 7.21 17.26
C VAL A 417 -21.49 6.14 16.63
N ILE A 418 -22.04 4.95 16.34
CA ILE A 418 -21.30 3.88 15.67
C ILE A 418 -20.90 4.31 14.25
N GLU A 419 -21.81 4.93 13.49
CA GLU A 419 -21.51 5.46 12.15
C GLU A 419 -20.36 6.48 12.20
N LYS A 420 -20.38 7.39 13.17
CA LYS A 420 -19.28 8.35 13.38
C LYS A 420 -17.95 7.63 13.67
N GLU A 421 -17.94 6.65 14.57
CA GLU A 421 -16.73 5.88 14.88
C GLU A 421 -16.19 5.15 13.64
N THR A 422 -17.07 4.56 12.82
CA THR A 422 -16.64 3.92 11.57
C THR A 422 -16.05 4.91 10.58
N VAL A 423 -16.64 6.09 10.42
CA VAL A 423 -16.13 7.16 9.55
C VAL A 423 -14.79 7.70 10.06
N ASP A 424 -14.62 7.85 11.37
CA ASP A 424 -13.35 8.28 11.97
C ASP A 424 -12.23 7.26 11.71
N ILE A 425 -12.52 5.96 11.78
CA ILE A 425 -11.58 4.89 11.41
C ILE A 425 -11.25 4.95 9.92
N GLU A 426 -12.25 5.06 9.04
CA GLU A 426 -12.04 5.16 7.60
C GLU A 426 -11.18 6.39 7.24
N LYS A 427 -11.47 7.55 7.84
CA LYS A 427 -10.67 8.77 7.67
C LYS A 427 -9.23 8.59 8.12
N ALA A 428 -8.99 7.94 9.26
CA ALA A 428 -7.63 7.64 9.74
C ALA A 428 -6.88 6.75 8.74
N THR A 429 -7.51 5.69 8.23
CA THR A 429 -6.86 4.80 7.24
C THR A 429 -6.56 5.49 5.92
N LEU A 430 -7.45 6.38 5.45
CA LEU A 430 -7.22 7.16 4.23
C LEU A 430 -6.09 8.17 4.41
N THR A 431 -6.00 8.80 5.58
CA THR A 431 -4.92 9.74 5.92
C THR A 431 -3.58 9.02 5.94
N GLU A 432 -3.49 7.85 6.59
CA GLU A 432 -2.26 7.06 6.62
C GLU A 432 -1.84 6.54 5.23
N ARG A 433 -2.81 6.23 4.34
CA ARG A 433 -2.49 5.90 2.94
C ARG A 433 -1.96 7.11 2.17
N ALA A 434 -2.55 8.29 2.38
CA ALA A 434 -2.09 9.52 1.73
C ALA A 434 -0.67 9.89 2.19
N GLU A 435 -0.38 9.80 3.48
CA GLU A 435 0.97 10.06 4.02
C GLU A 435 2.01 9.09 3.46
N ARG A 436 1.71 7.78 3.38
CA ARG A 436 2.62 6.81 2.74
C ARG A 436 2.86 7.12 1.26
N ALA A 437 1.82 7.57 0.53
CA ALA A 437 1.96 7.94 -0.87
C ALA A 437 2.82 9.22 -1.02
N GLU A 438 2.65 10.21 -0.13
CA GLU A 438 3.45 11.42 -0.09
C GLU A 438 4.93 11.11 0.19
N SER A 439 5.22 10.23 1.16
CA SER A 439 6.60 9.81 1.46
C SER A 439 7.27 9.12 0.27
N LYS A 440 6.57 8.19 -0.40
CA LYS A 440 7.08 7.55 -1.62
C LYS A 440 7.34 8.54 -2.73
N LEU A 441 6.47 9.54 -2.89
CA LEU A 441 6.65 10.57 -3.90
C LEU A 441 7.87 11.45 -3.58
N LYS A 442 8.11 11.78 -2.31
CA LYS A 442 9.32 12.48 -1.86
C LYS A 442 10.58 11.67 -2.16
N GLU A 443 10.61 10.38 -1.82
CA GLU A 443 11.74 9.49 -2.15
C GLU A 443 12.02 9.46 -3.66
N VAL A 444 10.98 9.38 -4.49
CA VAL A 444 11.13 9.43 -5.96
C VAL A 444 11.70 10.77 -6.41
N TYR A 445 11.22 11.90 -5.86
CA TYR A 445 11.78 13.21 -6.18
C TYR A 445 13.25 13.34 -5.79
N GLU A 446 13.63 12.87 -4.59
CA GLU A 446 15.04 12.85 -4.14
C GLU A 446 15.91 12.01 -5.09
N LEU A 447 15.44 10.83 -5.52
CA LEU A 447 16.14 10.01 -6.51
C LEU A 447 16.31 10.71 -7.87
N TYR A 448 15.31 11.46 -8.33
CA TYR A 448 15.41 12.24 -9.56
C TYR A 448 16.41 13.40 -9.42
N GLU A 449 16.40 14.09 -8.28
CA GLU A 449 17.37 15.15 -7.97
C GLU A 449 18.80 14.60 -7.93
N ASP A 450 19.02 13.45 -7.27
CA ASP A 450 20.32 12.78 -7.21
C ASP A 450 20.80 12.33 -8.59
N LYS A 451 19.90 11.78 -9.42
CA LYS A 451 20.23 11.38 -10.80
C LYS A 451 20.59 12.58 -11.67
N MET A 452 19.87 13.69 -11.52
CA MET A 452 20.19 14.93 -12.23
C MET A 452 21.53 15.50 -11.77
N ALA A 453 21.83 15.50 -10.47
CA ALA A 453 23.12 15.91 -9.93
C ALA A 453 24.27 15.01 -10.41
N ALA A 454 24.05 13.69 -10.54
CA ALA A 454 25.02 12.77 -11.12
C ALA A 454 25.27 13.05 -12.60
N MET A 455 24.20 13.25 -13.39
CA MET A 455 24.31 13.59 -14.81
C MET A 455 25.05 14.91 -15.04
N MET A 456 24.84 15.92 -14.18
CA MET A 456 25.58 17.18 -14.22
C MET A 456 27.07 16.96 -13.96
N ARG A 457 27.44 16.14 -12.97
CA ARG A 457 28.84 15.78 -12.68
C ARG A 457 29.50 15.02 -13.84
N ASP A 458 28.77 14.11 -14.47
CA ASP A 458 29.24 13.37 -15.64
C ASP A 458 29.43 14.31 -16.84
N TYR A 459 28.47 15.20 -17.09
CA TYR A 459 28.58 16.22 -18.14
C TYR A 459 29.81 17.11 -17.94
N GLU A 460 30.01 17.62 -16.72
CA GLU A 460 31.20 18.42 -16.39
C GLU A 460 32.51 17.65 -16.59
N THR A 461 32.51 16.34 -16.30
CA THR A 461 33.69 15.49 -16.46
C THR A 461 33.99 15.23 -17.92
N VAL A 462 32.99 14.84 -18.71
CA VAL A 462 33.12 14.66 -20.17
C VAL A 462 33.55 15.98 -20.83
N HIS A 463 32.98 17.10 -20.40
CA HIS A 463 33.38 18.42 -20.89
C HIS A 463 34.86 18.70 -20.58
N ARG A 464 35.32 18.49 -19.35
CA ARG A 464 36.74 18.63 -18.97
C ARG A 464 37.66 17.71 -19.79
N GLU A 465 37.29 16.46 -19.97
CA GLU A 465 38.05 15.49 -20.76
C GLU A 465 38.10 15.86 -22.24
N TYR A 466 36.98 16.30 -22.83
CA TYR A 466 36.92 16.77 -24.21
C TYR A 466 37.92 17.91 -24.46
N PHE A 467 37.95 18.92 -23.59
CA PHE A 467 38.90 20.03 -23.72
C PHE A 467 40.36 19.58 -23.54
N THR A 468 40.59 18.62 -22.64
CA THR A 468 41.93 18.04 -22.44
C THR A 468 42.38 17.30 -23.71
N VAL A 469 41.54 16.42 -24.26
CA VAL A 469 41.84 15.66 -25.48
C VAL A 469 42.02 16.59 -26.67
N LYS A 470 41.14 17.57 -26.85
CA LYS A 470 41.25 18.58 -27.90
C LYS A 470 42.60 19.29 -27.84
N SER A 471 43.02 19.74 -26.66
CA SER A 471 44.33 20.37 -26.47
C SER A 471 45.49 19.41 -26.81
N THR A 472 45.40 18.14 -26.40
CA THR A 472 46.44 17.16 -26.76
C THR A 472 46.47 16.82 -28.25
N LEU A 473 45.32 16.83 -28.93
CA LEU A 473 45.21 16.60 -30.36
C LEU A 473 45.85 17.73 -31.14
N GLU A 474 45.53 18.98 -30.80
CA GLU A 474 46.16 20.18 -31.39
C GLU A 474 47.70 20.13 -31.21
N LEU A 475 48.18 19.69 -30.05
CA LEU A 475 49.63 19.50 -29.83
C LEU A 475 50.23 18.36 -30.68
N ALA A 476 49.49 17.28 -30.91
CA ALA A 476 49.94 16.15 -31.72
C ALA A 476 49.95 16.49 -33.21
N GLU A 477 48.93 17.19 -33.71
CA GLU A 477 48.86 17.71 -35.09
C GLU A 477 50.04 18.62 -35.39
N ASN A 478 50.37 19.55 -34.48
CA ASN A 478 51.54 20.41 -34.59
C ASN A 478 52.86 19.63 -34.67
N LYS A 479 53.00 18.55 -33.88
CA LYS A 479 54.18 17.66 -33.93
C LYS A 479 54.24 16.83 -35.21
N LEU A 480 53.09 16.37 -35.71
CA LEU A 480 53.02 15.58 -36.93
C LEU A 480 53.38 16.43 -38.15
N ALA A 481 52.88 17.67 -38.22
CA ALA A 481 53.29 18.65 -39.22
C ALA A 481 54.81 18.93 -39.21
N GLN A 482 55.42 19.02 -38.01
CA GLN A 482 56.88 19.11 -37.88
C GLN A 482 57.60 17.86 -38.41
N GLN A 483 57.09 16.66 -38.12
CA GLN A 483 57.68 15.41 -38.61
C GLN A 483 57.49 15.20 -40.12
N GLU A 484 56.37 15.62 -40.68
CA GLU A 484 56.13 15.61 -42.13
C GLU A 484 57.08 16.55 -42.87
N ALA A 485 57.33 17.75 -42.32
CA ALA A 485 58.36 18.66 -42.83
C ALA A 485 59.77 18.03 -42.81
N LEU A 486 60.07 17.19 -41.81
CA LEU A 486 61.34 16.45 -41.71
C LEU A 486 61.38 15.22 -42.63
N ARG A 487 60.27 14.50 -42.83
CA ARG A 487 60.17 13.34 -43.74
C ARG A 487 60.27 13.75 -45.21
N ALA A 488 59.68 14.88 -45.59
CA ALA A 488 59.80 15.46 -46.92
C ALA A 488 61.27 15.75 -47.31
N ARG A 489 62.16 15.87 -46.32
CA ARG A 489 63.61 16.08 -46.50
C ARG A 489 64.47 14.83 -46.56
N THR A 490 63.99 13.63 -46.19
CA THR A 490 64.91 12.53 -45.81
C THR A 490 64.61 11.13 -46.35
N VAL A 491 63.48 10.85 -47.02
CA VAL A 491 63.16 9.47 -47.46
C VAL A 491 62.75 9.40 -48.95
N PRO A 492 63.47 8.62 -49.80
CA PRO A 492 63.10 8.40 -51.21
C PRO A 492 61.75 7.66 -51.38
N ALA A 493 60.90 8.14 -52.31
CA ALA A 493 59.52 7.69 -52.51
C ALA A 493 59.33 6.18 -52.77
N ASP A 494 60.27 5.54 -53.50
CA ASP A 494 60.20 4.12 -53.91
C ASP A 494 60.24 3.14 -52.70
N MET A 495 60.95 3.50 -51.62
CA MET A 495 60.96 2.71 -50.38
C MET A 495 59.65 2.85 -49.59
N HIS A 496 58.94 3.96 -49.77
CA HIS A 496 57.66 4.22 -49.12
C HIS A 496 56.54 3.43 -49.81
N GLU A 497 56.57 3.35 -51.13
CA GLU A 497 55.58 2.67 -51.97
C GLU A 497 55.58 1.14 -51.74
N ARG A 498 56.76 0.51 -51.68
CA ARG A 498 56.86 -0.94 -51.39
C ARG A 498 56.37 -1.32 -49.99
N ARG A 499 56.56 -0.43 -49.00
CA ARG A 499 56.03 -0.63 -47.64
C ARG A 499 54.51 -0.46 -47.63
N LEU A 500 53.97 0.52 -48.36
CA LEU A 500 52.53 0.70 -48.52
C LEU A 500 51.88 -0.52 -49.18
N ASP A 501 52.49 -1.10 -50.22
CA ASP A 501 51.98 -2.32 -50.87
C ASP A 501 52.04 -3.57 -49.98
N HIS A 502 53.00 -3.65 -49.08
CA HIS A 502 53.03 -4.69 -48.07
C HIS A 502 51.91 -4.49 -47.03
N CYS A 503 51.68 -3.25 -46.57
CA CYS A 503 50.59 -2.93 -45.66
C CYS A 503 49.21 -3.15 -46.28
N LYS A 504 49.02 -2.84 -47.57
CA LYS A 504 47.77 -3.12 -48.30
C LYS A 504 47.44 -4.61 -48.35
N ARG A 505 48.43 -5.45 -48.68
CA ARG A 505 48.26 -6.92 -48.65
C ARG A 505 47.91 -7.44 -47.26
N LEU A 506 48.58 -6.94 -46.23
CA LEU A 506 48.28 -7.32 -44.85
C LEU A 506 46.86 -6.93 -44.44
N LEU A 507 46.38 -5.76 -44.89
CA LEU A 507 45.02 -5.29 -44.66
C LEU A 507 43.98 -6.17 -45.35
N GLU A 508 44.23 -6.59 -46.59
CA GLU A 508 43.35 -7.51 -47.33
C GLU A 508 43.27 -8.89 -46.66
N GLU A 509 44.39 -9.42 -46.21
CA GLU A 509 44.46 -10.68 -45.44
C GLU A 509 43.65 -10.58 -44.14
N LEU A 510 43.81 -9.49 -43.38
CA LEU A 510 43.05 -9.21 -42.15
C LEU A 510 41.55 -9.06 -42.41
N LYS A 511 41.16 -8.38 -43.49
CA LYS A 511 39.75 -8.25 -43.91
C LYS A 511 39.15 -9.62 -44.24
N HIS A 512 39.89 -10.47 -44.94
CA HIS A 512 39.43 -11.83 -45.26
C HIS A 512 39.27 -12.67 -43.99
N GLN A 513 40.25 -12.63 -43.08
CA GLN A 513 40.16 -13.32 -41.79
C GLN A 513 38.98 -12.83 -40.94
N TYR A 514 38.74 -11.53 -40.90
CA TYR A 514 37.59 -10.95 -40.19
C TYR A 514 36.25 -11.38 -40.82
N GLY A 515 36.18 -11.43 -42.16
CA GLY A 515 35.02 -11.95 -42.88
C GLY A 515 34.71 -13.40 -42.48
N MET A 516 35.72 -14.28 -42.53
CA MET A 516 35.55 -15.68 -42.12
C MET A 516 35.16 -15.85 -40.64
N GLU A 517 35.71 -15.04 -39.73
CA GLU A 517 35.27 -15.04 -38.33
C GLU A 517 33.82 -14.57 -38.16
N THR A 518 33.41 -13.57 -38.92
CA THR A 518 32.05 -13.03 -38.88
C THR A 518 31.05 -14.09 -39.35
N ASP A 519 31.36 -14.79 -40.45
CA ASP A 519 30.54 -15.88 -40.97
C ASP A 519 30.43 -17.03 -39.96
N ARG A 520 31.55 -17.47 -39.36
CA ARG A 520 31.55 -18.50 -38.31
C ARG A 520 30.72 -18.10 -37.09
N LYS A 521 30.84 -16.84 -36.63
CA LYS A 521 30.04 -16.33 -35.51
C LYS A 521 28.56 -16.25 -35.90
N GLY A 522 28.25 -15.86 -37.14
CA GLY A 522 26.90 -15.87 -37.70
C GLY A 522 26.26 -17.27 -37.66
N GLU A 523 26.98 -18.29 -38.13
CA GLU A 523 26.52 -19.68 -38.05
C GLU A 523 26.34 -20.20 -36.62
N GLN A 524 27.16 -19.72 -35.68
CA GLN A 524 27.01 -20.09 -34.27
C GLN A 524 25.79 -19.41 -33.63
N VAL A 525 25.51 -18.16 -33.99
CA VAL A 525 24.30 -17.44 -33.57
C VAL A 525 23.05 -18.13 -34.11
N THR A 526 23.02 -18.54 -35.38
CA THR A 526 21.85 -19.23 -35.95
C THR A 526 21.59 -20.57 -35.26
N LYS A 527 22.63 -21.37 -34.99
CA LYS A 527 22.51 -22.62 -34.21
C LYS A 527 21.96 -22.38 -32.80
N LEU A 528 22.43 -21.35 -32.11
CA LEU A 528 21.93 -21.01 -30.77
C LEU A 528 20.48 -20.50 -30.81
N GLN A 529 20.10 -19.74 -31.84
CA GLN A 529 18.71 -19.31 -32.05
C GLN A 529 17.77 -20.51 -32.28
N GLU A 530 18.19 -21.50 -33.08
CA GLU A 530 17.43 -22.74 -33.28
C GLU A 530 17.27 -23.54 -31.97
N GLN A 531 18.34 -23.67 -31.18
CA GLN A 531 18.29 -24.32 -29.87
C GLN A 531 17.35 -23.61 -28.90
N LEU A 532 17.39 -22.27 -28.88
CA LEU A 532 16.51 -21.45 -28.05
C LEU A 532 15.04 -21.66 -28.43
N LYS A 533 14.73 -21.66 -29.74
CA LYS A 533 13.37 -21.93 -30.23
C LYS A 533 12.87 -23.33 -29.81
N VAL A 534 13.72 -24.35 -29.91
CA VAL A 534 13.37 -25.72 -29.47
C VAL A 534 13.11 -25.78 -27.96
N LEU A 535 13.86 -25.02 -27.15
CA LEU A 535 13.64 -24.94 -25.71
C LEU A 535 12.35 -24.16 -25.38
N GLU A 536 12.07 -23.07 -26.07
CA GLU A 536 10.81 -22.32 -25.93
C GLU A 536 9.59 -23.21 -26.23
N ASP A 537 9.64 -24.00 -27.30
CA ASP A 537 8.58 -24.95 -27.65
C ASP A 537 8.38 -26.01 -26.56
N LYS A 538 9.47 -26.51 -25.95
CA LYS A 538 9.41 -27.45 -24.83
C LYS A 538 8.83 -26.82 -23.57
N CYS A 539 9.24 -25.60 -23.23
CA CYS A 539 8.70 -24.85 -22.09
C CYS A 539 7.22 -24.54 -22.28
N SER A 540 6.80 -24.18 -23.50
CA SER A 540 5.39 -23.94 -23.84
C SER A 540 4.55 -25.21 -23.66
N LYS A 541 5.01 -26.36 -24.18
CA LYS A 541 4.34 -27.65 -23.99
C LYS A 541 4.23 -28.04 -22.51
N ALA A 542 5.31 -27.92 -21.75
CA ALA A 542 5.29 -28.18 -20.31
C ALA A 542 4.33 -27.23 -19.56
N GLY A 543 4.22 -25.98 -20.01
CA GLY A 543 3.25 -25.02 -19.49
C GLY A 543 1.79 -25.46 -19.71
N GLN A 544 1.46 -25.90 -20.92
CA GLN A 544 0.13 -26.43 -21.27
C GLN A 544 -0.22 -27.69 -20.47
N GLU A 545 0.74 -28.61 -20.31
CA GLU A 545 0.55 -29.82 -19.50
C GLU A 545 0.29 -29.48 -18.02
N ASN A 546 1.01 -28.50 -17.47
CA ASN A 546 0.81 -28.05 -16.09
C ASN A 546 -0.56 -27.39 -15.88
N GLU A 547 -1.02 -26.60 -16.86
CA GLU A 547 -2.35 -25.99 -16.82
C GLU A 547 -3.46 -27.05 -16.86
N ALA A 548 -3.36 -28.03 -17.77
CA ALA A 548 -4.29 -29.16 -17.83
C ALA A 548 -4.33 -29.93 -16.49
N MET A 549 -3.18 -30.20 -15.88
CA MET A 549 -3.10 -30.87 -14.57
C MET A 549 -3.75 -30.06 -13.44
N LYS A 550 -3.60 -28.73 -13.45
CA LYS A 550 -4.28 -27.86 -12.47
C LYS A 550 -5.80 -27.93 -12.61
N GLU A 551 -6.31 -27.91 -13.84
CA GLU A 551 -7.75 -28.05 -14.07
C GLU A 551 -8.29 -29.40 -13.59
N GLU A 552 -7.54 -30.48 -13.83
CA GLU A 552 -7.90 -31.81 -13.34
C GLU A 552 -7.92 -31.89 -11.81
N LEU A 553 -6.94 -31.27 -11.14
CA LEU A 553 -6.89 -31.18 -9.68
C LEU A 553 -8.10 -30.41 -9.13
N ASP A 554 -8.46 -29.29 -9.76
CA ASP A 554 -9.63 -28.51 -9.37
C ASP A 554 -10.94 -29.29 -9.53
N LYS A 555 -11.08 -30.07 -10.61
CA LYS A 555 -12.21 -30.98 -10.83
C LYS A 555 -12.25 -32.06 -9.73
N ALA A 556 -11.11 -32.66 -9.39
CA ALA A 556 -11.02 -33.65 -8.32
C ALA A 556 -11.40 -33.05 -6.95
N LEU A 557 -10.91 -31.86 -6.61
CA LEU A 557 -11.24 -31.17 -5.36
C LEU A 557 -12.73 -30.81 -5.26
N LYS A 558 -13.34 -30.38 -6.37
CA LYS A 558 -14.80 -30.17 -6.45
C LYS A 558 -15.56 -31.47 -6.17
N ASN A 559 -15.15 -32.58 -6.76
CA ASN A 559 -15.76 -33.90 -6.53
C ASN A 559 -15.62 -34.34 -5.06
N VAL A 560 -14.46 -34.15 -4.43
CA VAL A 560 -14.27 -34.44 -2.99
C VAL A 560 -15.22 -33.61 -2.13
N ARG A 561 -15.42 -32.32 -2.44
CA ARG A 561 -16.40 -31.48 -1.73
C ARG A 561 -17.84 -31.99 -1.90
N LEU A 562 -18.20 -32.45 -3.10
CA LEU A 562 -19.51 -33.05 -3.37
C LEU A 562 -19.70 -34.35 -2.57
N TYR A 563 -18.71 -35.24 -2.55
CA TYR A 563 -18.75 -36.47 -1.75
C TYR A 563 -18.86 -36.18 -0.24
N ARG A 564 -18.17 -35.15 0.28
CA ARG A 564 -18.32 -34.72 1.68
C ARG A 564 -19.74 -34.24 1.99
N LYS A 565 -20.34 -33.41 1.12
CA LYS A 565 -21.73 -32.95 1.26
C LYS A 565 -22.71 -34.13 1.23
N ALA A 566 -22.55 -35.04 0.26
CA ALA A 566 -23.37 -36.24 0.14
C ALA A 566 -23.27 -37.12 1.41
N ALA A 567 -22.07 -37.32 1.95
CA ALA A 567 -21.87 -38.09 3.18
C ALA A 567 -22.58 -37.49 4.41
N VAL A 568 -22.69 -36.16 4.51
CA VAL A 568 -23.48 -35.49 5.57
C VAL A 568 -24.97 -35.79 5.41
N ILE A 569 -25.50 -35.65 4.18
CA ILE A 569 -26.91 -35.92 3.88
C ILE A 569 -27.25 -37.39 4.17
N PHE A 570 -26.41 -38.34 3.74
CA PHE A 570 -26.61 -39.76 4.03
C PHE A 570 -26.56 -40.07 5.53
N ARG A 571 -25.66 -39.44 6.29
CA ARG A 571 -25.63 -39.58 7.76
C ARG A 571 -26.92 -39.07 8.42
N GLN A 572 -27.45 -37.95 7.95
CA GLN A 572 -28.71 -37.40 8.46
C GLN A 572 -29.90 -38.32 8.11
N ARG A 573 -29.98 -38.77 6.85
CA ARG A 573 -31.02 -39.73 6.41
C ARG A 573 -30.97 -41.03 7.20
N LEU A 574 -29.78 -41.57 7.46
CA LEU A 574 -29.58 -42.77 8.27
C LEU A 574 -30.00 -42.55 9.74
N ARG A 575 -29.67 -41.42 10.36
CA ARG A 575 -30.12 -41.07 11.71
C ARG A 575 -31.63 -40.96 11.79
N SER A 576 -32.27 -40.28 10.84
CA SER A 576 -33.73 -40.14 10.79
C SER A 576 -34.44 -41.48 10.54
N ALA A 577 -33.91 -42.31 9.63
CA ALA A 577 -34.46 -43.64 9.36
C ALA A 577 -34.31 -44.59 10.57
N THR A 578 -33.15 -44.58 11.23
CA THR A 578 -32.90 -45.34 12.47
C THR A 578 -33.85 -44.89 13.58
N ALA A 579 -34.02 -43.57 13.78
CA ALA A 579 -34.96 -43.04 14.78
C ALA A 579 -36.41 -43.46 14.50
N ARG A 580 -36.85 -43.44 13.23
CA ARG A 580 -38.18 -43.95 12.83
C ARG A 580 -38.32 -45.45 13.11
N MET A 581 -37.33 -46.25 12.72
CA MET A 581 -37.31 -47.70 13.00
C MET A 581 -37.41 -47.97 14.51
N THR A 582 -36.66 -47.25 15.35
CA THR A 582 -36.70 -47.40 16.81
C THR A 582 -38.07 -47.06 17.38
N ARG A 583 -38.71 -45.95 16.94
CA ARG A 583 -40.06 -45.56 17.37
C ARG A 583 -41.13 -46.58 16.93
N VAL A 584 -41.06 -47.07 15.70
CA VAL A 584 -42.00 -48.09 15.21
C VAL A 584 -41.78 -49.41 15.92
N ARG A 585 -40.53 -49.77 16.26
CA ARG A 585 -40.21 -50.98 17.04
C ARG A 585 -40.73 -50.90 18.47
N THR A 586 -40.63 -49.75 19.15
CA THR A 586 -41.20 -49.57 20.48
C THR A 586 -42.73 -49.59 20.46
N SER A 587 -43.35 -49.03 19.41
CA SER A 587 -44.81 -49.09 19.19
C SER A 587 -45.30 -50.50 18.86
N ALA A 588 -44.59 -51.24 18.02
CA ALA A 588 -44.92 -52.63 17.66
C ALA A 588 -44.76 -53.61 18.84
N ARG A 589 -43.88 -53.33 19.80
CA ARG A 589 -43.82 -54.07 21.07
C ARG A 589 -45.06 -53.88 21.94
N ARG A 590 -45.76 -52.73 21.80
CA ARG A 590 -47.00 -52.41 22.52
C ARG A 590 -48.25 -52.93 21.80
N SER A 591 -48.20 -53.11 20.48
CA SER A 591 -49.31 -53.60 19.65
C SER A 591 -49.00 -54.97 19.06
N LYS A 592 -49.61 -56.04 19.60
CA LYS A 592 -49.31 -57.44 19.20
C LYS A 592 -49.85 -57.84 17.82
N HIS A 593 -50.68 -57.03 17.15
CA HIS A 593 -51.47 -57.48 15.99
C HIS A 593 -51.14 -56.81 14.64
N ASN A 594 -50.12 -55.94 14.55
CA ASN A 594 -49.76 -55.33 13.25
C ASN A 594 -48.26 -55.01 13.13
N SER A 595 -47.48 -55.90 12.49
CA SER A 595 -46.03 -55.81 12.32
C SER A 595 -45.58 -55.18 10.99
N GLU A 596 -46.52 -54.90 10.08
CA GLU A 596 -46.23 -54.41 8.73
C GLU A 596 -45.50 -53.04 8.70
N PRO A 597 -45.84 -52.05 9.55
CA PRO A 597 -45.09 -50.78 9.60
C PRO A 597 -43.64 -50.96 10.03
N LEU A 598 -43.36 -51.94 10.90
CA LEU A 598 -41.99 -52.26 11.33
C LEU A 598 -41.19 -52.88 10.19
N ARG A 599 -41.82 -53.79 9.43
CA ARG A 599 -41.21 -54.43 8.25
C ARG A 599 -40.85 -53.40 7.18
N GLN A 600 -41.75 -52.46 6.87
CA GLN A 600 -41.50 -51.37 5.92
C GLN A 600 -40.39 -50.42 6.40
N ALA A 601 -40.37 -50.06 7.70
CA ALA A 601 -39.31 -49.24 8.27
C ALA A 601 -37.93 -49.91 8.24
N MET A 602 -37.87 -51.23 8.45
CA MET A 602 -36.65 -52.03 8.32
C MET A 602 -36.17 -52.09 6.87
N GLN A 603 -37.06 -52.36 5.92
CA GLN A 603 -36.72 -52.38 4.49
C GLN A 603 -36.21 -51.02 4.00
N ALA A 604 -36.82 -49.91 4.44
CA ALA A 604 -36.36 -48.56 4.11
C ALA A 604 -34.95 -48.27 4.68
N LEU A 605 -34.67 -48.72 5.90
CA LEU A 605 -33.36 -48.60 6.53
C LEU A 605 -32.31 -49.45 5.82
N ASP A 606 -32.67 -50.65 5.37
CA ASP A 606 -31.76 -51.51 4.60
C ASP A 606 -31.49 -50.95 3.21
N LYS A 607 -32.48 -50.37 2.51
CA LYS A 607 -32.25 -49.63 1.26
C LYS A 607 -31.22 -48.51 1.44
N ILE A 608 -31.37 -47.68 2.47
CA ILE A 608 -30.41 -46.61 2.80
C ILE A 608 -29.02 -47.18 3.10
N LYS A 609 -28.91 -48.32 3.79
CA LYS A 609 -27.61 -48.99 4.02
C LYS A 609 -26.96 -49.49 2.74
N HIS A 610 -27.73 -50.04 1.80
CA HIS A 610 -27.21 -50.48 0.51
C HIS A 610 -26.72 -49.31 -0.34
N GLU A 611 -27.47 -48.20 -0.37
CA GLU A 611 -27.05 -46.96 -1.02
C GLU A 611 -25.75 -46.40 -0.41
N ILE A 612 -25.64 -46.39 0.93
CA ILE A 612 -24.41 -45.97 1.63
C ILE A 612 -23.24 -46.89 1.25
N LYS A 613 -23.44 -48.21 1.19
CA LYS A 613 -22.39 -49.15 0.78
C LYS A 613 -21.94 -48.91 -0.66
N ALA A 614 -22.87 -48.65 -1.59
CA ALA A 614 -22.56 -48.37 -2.99
C ALA A 614 -21.83 -47.02 -3.18
N VAL A 615 -22.25 -45.97 -2.45
CA VAL A 615 -21.54 -44.68 -2.47
C VAL A 615 -20.16 -44.82 -1.82
N LYS A 616 -20.05 -45.61 -0.75
CA LYS A 616 -18.78 -45.92 -0.10
C LYS A 616 -17.82 -46.61 -1.08
N SER A 617 -18.23 -47.70 -1.74
CA SER A 617 -17.35 -48.41 -2.69
C SER A 617 -16.90 -47.54 -3.87
N ARG A 618 -17.79 -46.67 -4.40
CA ARG A 618 -17.44 -45.68 -5.44
C ARG A 618 -16.43 -44.64 -4.94
N ALA A 619 -16.56 -44.20 -3.70
CA ALA A 619 -15.61 -43.26 -3.10
C ALA A 619 -14.23 -43.91 -2.85
N TYR A 620 -14.18 -45.17 -2.42
CA TYR A 620 -12.92 -45.90 -2.24
C TYR A 620 -12.20 -46.15 -3.56
N THR A 621 -12.91 -46.60 -4.59
CA THR A 621 -12.32 -46.77 -5.94
C THR A 621 -11.78 -45.45 -6.50
N SER A 622 -12.52 -44.35 -6.35
CA SER A 622 -12.05 -43.02 -6.73
C SER A 622 -10.84 -42.54 -5.92
N LEU A 623 -10.71 -42.93 -4.64
CA LEU A 623 -9.55 -42.60 -3.81
C LEU A 623 -8.34 -43.45 -4.18
N GLU A 624 -8.51 -44.75 -4.41
CA GLU A 624 -7.44 -45.64 -4.88
C GLU A 624 -6.88 -45.19 -6.24
N GLU A 625 -7.73 -44.73 -7.15
CA GLU A 625 -7.29 -44.13 -8.42
C GLU A 625 -6.50 -42.84 -8.22
N LEU A 626 -6.92 -41.98 -7.29
CA LEU A 626 -6.20 -40.76 -6.96
C LEU A 626 -4.83 -41.07 -6.34
N GLU A 627 -4.77 -42.01 -5.40
CA GLU A 627 -3.52 -42.46 -4.77
C GLU A 627 -2.56 -43.04 -5.81
N ARG A 628 -3.03 -43.88 -6.74
CA ARG A 628 -2.20 -44.37 -7.85
C ARG A 628 -1.63 -43.25 -8.70
N ARG A 629 -2.41 -42.21 -9.00
CA ARG A 629 -1.95 -41.04 -9.78
C ARG A 629 -0.91 -40.22 -9.03
N ILE A 630 -1.11 -40.01 -7.73
CA ILE A 630 -0.14 -39.30 -6.88
C ILE A 630 1.19 -40.06 -6.86
N VAL A 631 1.16 -41.37 -6.62
CA VAL A 631 2.38 -42.20 -6.59
C VAL A 631 3.10 -42.18 -7.94
N GLU A 632 2.36 -42.26 -9.05
CA GLU A 632 2.94 -42.16 -10.39
C GLU A 632 3.57 -40.77 -10.65
N GLN A 633 2.94 -39.70 -10.16
CA GLN A 633 3.48 -38.35 -10.27
C GLN A 633 4.73 -38.16 -9.40
N GLU A 634 4.74 -38.68 -8.18
CA GLU A 634 5.91 -38.71 -7.30
C GLU A 634 7.06 -39.48 -7.94
N ARG A 635 6.77 -40.61 -8.59
CA ARG A 635 7.77 -41.40 -9.33
C ARG A 635 8.37 -40.61 -10.49
N ARG A 636 7.56 -39.89 -11.27
CA ARG A 636 8.04 -39.03 -12.36
C ARG A 636 8.88 -37.88 -11.83
N ALA A 637 8.45 -37.23 -10.75
CA ALA A 637 9.22 -36.18 -10.10
C ALA A 637 10.56 -36.70 -9.58
N ALA A 638 10.58 -37.87 -8.93
CA ALA A 638 11.80 -38.52 -8.47
C ALA A 638 12.75 -38.86 -9.63
N HIS A 639 12.22 -39.35 -10.77
CA HIS A 639 13.01 -39.61 -11.96
C HIS A 639 13.60 -38.31 -12.54
N ALA A 640 12.82 -37.24 -12.66
CA ALA A 640 13.29 -35.95 -13.13
C ALA A 640 14.39 -35.38 -12.21
N HIS A 641 14.22 -35.47 -10.89
CA HIS A 641 15.25 -35.07 -9.93
C HIS A 641 16.53 -35.90 -10.04
N ALA A 642 16.42 -37.21 -10.30
CA ALA A 642 17.59 -38.05 -10.51
C ALA A 642 18.35 -37.69 -11.80
N GLU A 643 17.64 -37.39 -12.89
CA GLU A 643 18.23 -36.92 -14.15
C GLU A 643 18.95 -35.57 -13.97
N TYR A 644 18.30 -34.59 -13.32
CA TYR A 644 18.95 -33.31 -13.02
C TYR A 644 20.20 -33.47 -12.15
N ARG A 645 20.19 -34.40 -11.19
CA ARG A 645 21.37 -34.71 -10.38
C ARG A 645 22.51 -35.26 -11.25
N ARG A 646 22.21 -36.19 -12.17
CA ARG A 646 23.21 -36.73 -13.12
C ARG A 646 23.75 -35.67 -14.06
N GLU A 647 22.92 -34.73 -14.49
CA GLU A 647 23.35 -33.60 -15.32
C GLU A 647 24.28 -32.66 -14.56
N LEU A 648 23.98 -32.38 -13.29
CA LEU A 648 24.87 -31.61 -12.41
C LEU A 648 26.20 -32.31 -12.19
N GLU A 649 26.21 -33.62 -11.97
CA GLU A 649 27.44 -34.41 -11.85
C GLU A 649 28.27 -34.36 -13.15
N ARG A 650 27.63 -34.50 -14.31
CA ARG A 650 28.29 -34.36 -15.63
C ARG A 650 28.89 -32.96 -15.81
N ALA A 651 28.16 -31.91 -15.43
CA ALA A 651 28.64 -30.54 -15.51
C ALA A 651 29.82 -30.29 -14.54
N SER A 652 29.76 -30.84 -13.33
CA SER A 652 30.84 -30.78 -12.35
C SER A 652 32.12 -31.43 -12.87
N LEU A 653 32.03 -32.64 -13.42
CA LEU A 653 33.18 -33.32 -14.02
C LEU A 653 33.79 -32.54 -15.19
N ALA A 654 32.95 -31.96 -16.05
CA ALA A 654 33.43 -31.14 -17.16
C ALA A 654 34.14 -29.86 -16.66
N LEU A 655 33.67 -29.28 -15.55
CA LEU A 655 34.28 -28.14 -14.91
C LEU A 655 35.62 -28.51 -14.28
N GLU A 656 35.70 -29.61 -13.53
CA GLU A 656 36.94 -30.15 -12.97
C GLU A 656 38.00 -30.43 -14.05
N HIS A 657 37.58 -30.99 -15.19
CA HIS A 657 38.48 -31.22 -16.32
C HIS A 657 39.02 -29.90 -16.88
N LYS A 658 38.15 -28.89 -17.08
CA LYS A 658 38.57 -27.56 -17.54
C LYS A 658 39.51 -26.89 -16.53
N GLU A 659 39.25 -26.99 -15.24
CA GLU A 659 40.14 -26.49 -14.20
C GLU A 659 41.49 -27.22 -14.20
N ALA A 660 41.52 -28.53 -14.42
CA ALA A 660 42.77 -29.29 -14.52
C ALA A 660 43.61 -28.85 -15.73
N ILE A 661 42.96 -28.57 -16.87
CA ILE A 661 43.63 -28.00 -18.04
C ILE A 661 44.21 -26.62 -17.70
N ILE A 662 43.42 -25.75 -17.05
CA ILE A 662 43.88 -24.42 -16.65
C ILE A 662 45.09 -24.53 -15.71
N ARG A 663 45.04 -25.41 -14.70
CA ARG A 663 46.17 -25.67 -13.80
C ARG A 663 47.41 -26.14 -14.55
N SER A 664 47.27 -27.10 -15.47
CA SER A 664 48.39 -27.57 -16.30
C SER A 664 48.97 -26.48 -17.21
N LEU A 665 48.13 -25.58 -17.74
CA LEU A 665 48.61 -24.45 -18.52
C LEU A 665 49.37 -23.45 -17.65
N ILE A 666 48.90 -23.19 -16.43
CA ILE A 666 49.61 -22.35 -15.46
C ILE A 666 50.99 -22.95 -15.13
N ASP A 667 51.06 -24.26 -14.85
CA ASP A 667 52.33 -24.93 -14.55
C ASP A 667 53.30 -24.85 -15.74
N LYS A 668 52.83 -25.07 -16.97
CA LYS A 668 53.67 -24.93 -18.18
C LYS A 668 54.16 -23.51 -18.39
N VAL A 669 53.34 -22.51 -18.10
CA VAL A 669 53.74 -21.09 -18.18
C VAL A 669 54.80 -20.79 -17.12
N ALA A 670 54.63 -21.31 -15.89
CA ALA A 670 55.61 -21.18 -14.82
C ALA A 670 56.95 -21.86 -15.17
N ASP A 671 56.93 -23.07 -15.74
CA ASP A 671 58.15 -23.76 -16.21
C ASP A 671 58.88 -22.95 -17.29
N VAL A 672 58.13 -22.38 -18.24
CA VAL A 672 58.71 -21.51 -19.29
C VAL A 672 59.31 -20.25 -18.69
N GLU A 673 58.65 -19.65 -17.69
CA GLU A 673 59.19 -18.50 -16.95
C GLU A 673 60.44 -18.86 -16.14
N GLU A 674 60.49 -20.04 -15.51
CA GLU A 674 61.67 -20.52 -14.77
C GLU A 674 62.85 -20.79 -15.71
N VAL A 675 62.62 -21.38 -16.89
CA VAL A 675 63.63 -21.55 -17.93
C VAL A 675 64.12 -20.19 -18.43
N ARG A 676 63.23 -19.23 -18.65
CA ARG A 676 63.59 -17.86 -19.05
C ARG A 676 64.44 -17.17 -17.97
N LEU A 677 64.06 -17.31 -16.70
CA LEU A 677 64.77 -16.72 -15.57
C LEU A 677 66.15 -17.36 -15.37
N SER A 678 66.28 -18.69 -15.51
CA SER A 678 67.55 -19.40 -15.41
C SER A 678 68.51 -19.10 -16.58
N GLN A 679 68.00 -18.94 -17.82
CA GLN A 679 68.78 -18.44 -18.96
C GLN A 679 69.27 -17.00 -18.71
N THR A 680 68.41 -16.15 -18.16
CA THR A 680 68.79 -14.77 -17.82
C THR A 680 69.86 -14.72 -16.72
N ASN A 681 69.78 -15.63 -15.73
CA ASN A 681 70.75 -15.70 -14.63
C ASN A 681 72.10 -16.29 -15.06
N THR A 682 72.10 -17.28 -15.96
CA THR A 682 73.33 -17.85 -16.56
C THR A 682 74.04 -16.85 -17.48
N HIS A 683 73.31 -16.04 -18.24
CA HIS A 683 73.88 -14.92 -18.99
C HIS A 683 74.48 -13.83 -18.08
N ARG A 684 73.88 -13.58 -16.91
CA ARG A 684 74.47 -12.69 -15.89
C ARG A 684 75.76 -13.25 -15.29
N LEU A 685 75.81 -14.54 -14.99
CA LEU A 685 77.01 -15.19 -14.41
C LEU A 685 78.16 -15.34 -15.42
N GLN A 686 77.87 -15.52 -16.71
CA GLN A 686 78.90 -15.47 -17.77
C GLN A 686 79.46 -14.05 -18.02
N GLY A 687 78.75 -13.00 -17.61
CA GLY A 687 79.22 -11.61 -17.67
C GLY A 687 80.17 -11.19 -16.54
N ILE A 688 80.36 -12.02 -15.51
CA ILE A 688 81.17 -11.68 -14.32
C ILE A 688 82.57 -12.33 -14.36
N ILE A 689 82.83 -13.31 -15.24
CA ILE A 689 84.13 -14.04 -15.28
C ILE A 689 85.11 -13.49 -16.33
N SER A 690 84.74 -12.46 -17.09
CA SER A 690 85.64 -11.84 -18.09
C SER A 690 85.81 -10.36 -17.81
N ASP A 691 86.57 -10.04 -16.76
CA ASP A 691 87.51 -8.90 -16.71
C ASP A 691 87.89 -8.60 -15.27
N SER A 692 89.07 -9.05 -14.82
CA SER A 692 90.03 -8.18 -14.09
C SER A 692 91.33 -8.93 -13.74
N SER A 693 92.44 -8.29 -14.12
CA SER A 693 93.83 -8.63 -13.76
C SER A 693 94.24 -7.96 -12.43
N PRO A 694 95.43 -8.27 -11.86
CA PRO A 694 95.73 -8.18 -10.43
C PRO A 694 96.32 -6.82 -9.99
N ASP A 695 96.17 -6.43 -8.72
CA ASP A 695 97.30 -6.31 -7.76
C ASP A 695 96.89 -5.85 -6.33
N ARG A 696 97.61 -6.42 -5.35
CA ARG A 696 97.98 -5.97 -3.98
C ARG A 696 97.02 -5.85 -2.76
N SER A 697 97.30 -6.75 -1.82
CA SER A 697 97.00 -6.98 -0.37
C SER A 697 97.46 -5.83 0.59
N PRO A 698 97.35 -5.89 1.97
CA PRO A 698 97.11 -7.04 2.88
C PRO A 698 96.22 -6.88 4.16
N LEU A 699 95.79 -8.05 4.70
CA LEU A 699 95.48 -8.56 6.08
C LEU A 699 95.47 -7.63 7.33
N PRO A 700 94.75 -7.96 8.45
CA PRO A 700 94.71 -9.30 9.09
C PRO A 700 93.40 -9.82 9.78
N GLU A 701 93.43 -11.13 10.04
CA GLU A 701 92.57 -12.05 10.83
C GLU A 701 92.41 -11.73 12.35
N PRO A 702 91.79 -12.58 13.24
CA PRO A 702 90.64 -13.51 13.14
C PRO A 702 89.67 -13.42 14.37
N ALA A 703 88.50 -14.12 14.37
CA ALA A 703 87.99 -14.96 15.49
C ALA A 703 86.50 -15.42 15.39
N ARG A 704 86.35 -16.75 15.25
CA ARG A 704 85.50 -17.71 16.02
C ARG A 704 83.97 -17.58 16.18
N SER A 705 83.34 -18.78 16.01
CA SER A 705 82.05 -19.31 16.52
C SER A 705 80.79 -18.87 15.77
N GLY A 706 79.78 -19.70 15.47
CA GLY A 706 79.44 -21.08 15.80
C GLY A 706 78.13 -21.45 15.07
N ALA A 707 77.81 -22.74 15.05
CA ALA A 707 76.80 -23.43 14.24
C ALA A 707 75.32 -22.96 14.35
N GLY A 708 74.50 -23.32 13.35
CA GLY A 708 73.06 -23.53 13.54
C GLY A 708 72.17 -23.37 12.29
N ASP A 709 71.88 -24.48 11.62
CA ASP A 709 70.82 -24.67 10.60
C ASP A 709 69.47 -24.05 10.97
N LEU A 710 68.81 -23.35 10.03
CA LEU A 710 67.34 -23.29 9.97
C LEU A 710 66.86 -23.11 8.51
N LEU A 711 66.26 -24.19 7.99
CA LEU A 711 65.40 -24.20 6.81
C LEU A 711 64.18 -23.27 6.99
N ALA A 712 63.98 -22.34 6.05
CA ALA A 712 62.75 -21.57 5.94
C ALA A 712 61.73 -22.31 5.07
N LYS A 713 60.55 -22.64 5.65
CA LYS A 713 59.38 -23.17 4.93
C LYS A 713 58.65 -22.04 4.18
N PRO A 714 58.08 -22.29 2.99
CA PRO A 714 57.22 -21.32 2.30
C PRO A 714 55.84 -21.22 2.95
N ALA A 715 55.33 -19.99 3.09
CA ALA A 715 54.04 -19.66 3.69
C ALA A 715 52.86 -20.09 2.78
N LYS A 716 51.88 -20.82 3.34
CA LYS A 716 50.63 -21.20 2.66
C LYS A 716 49.61 -20.06 2.75
N LEU A 717 49.07 -19.64 1.60
CA LEU A 717 47.88 -18.79 1.50
C LEU A 717 46.64 -19.68 1.40
N VAL A 718 45.59 -19.39 2.17
CA VAL A 718 44.31 -20.13 2.14
C VAL A 718 43.21 -19.22 1.57
N PRO A 719 42.38 -19.68 0.61
CA PRO A 719 41.31 -18.87 0.01
C PRO A 719 40.14 -18.62 0.97
N GLY A 720 39.66 -17.38 1.04
CA GLY A 720 38.44 -16.97 1.73
C GLY A 720 37.57 -16.06 0.86
N HIS A 721 36.30 -15.85 1.26
CA HIS A 721 35.21 -15.33 0.44
C HIS A 721 35.37 -13.88 -0.10
N ALA A 722 36.49 -13.21 0.18
CA ALA A 722 36.83 -11.87 -0.32
C ALA A 722 38.31 -11.72 -0.76
N GLY A 723 39.03 -12.83 -1.02
CA GLY A 723 40.43 -12.82 -1.48
C GLY A 723 41.42 -13.49 -0.51
N TYR A 724 42.70 -13.52 -0.90
CA TYR A 724 43.78 -14.15 -0.14
C TYR A 724 44.26 -13.21 0.99
N TYR A 725 44.34 -13.72 2.23
CA TYR A 725 44.92 -13.00 3.36
C TYR A 725 46.02 -13.83 4.05
N GLN A 726 47.03 -13.16 4.60
CA GLN A 726 48.15 -13.78 5.29
C GLN A 726 47.89 -13.77 6.81
N GLU A 727 47.80 -14.94 7.43
CA GLU A 727 47.53 -15.07 8.86
C GLU A 727 48.77 -14.62 9.67
N ARG A 728 48.70 -13.44 10.29
CA ARG A 728 49.73 -12.99 11.26
C ARG A 728 49.40 -13.55 12.64
N GLU A 729 50.19 -14.52 13.09
CA GLU A 729 50.14 -15.02 14.47
C GLU A 729 50.37 -13.87 15.49
N LYS A 730 49.43 -13.75 16.43
CA LYS A 730 49.54 -12.85 17.58
C LYS A 730 50.61 -13.40 18.54
N ARG A 731 51.68 -12.63 18.74
CA ARG A 731 52.65 -12.83 19.81
C ARG A 731 51.94 -12.74 21.17
N LYS A 732 51.98 -13.82 21.95
CA LYS A 732 51.76 -13.79 23.40
C LYS A 732 52.93 -13.05 24.05
N THR A 733 52.64 -11.94 24.72
CA THR A 733 53.46 -11.43 25.82
C THR A 733 53.18 -12.24 27.08
N LYS A 734 54.20 -12.36 27.94
CA LYS A 734 54.21 -13.06 29.24
C LYS A 734 52.95 -12.90 30.07
#